data_AF-A0AA91JVE9-F1
#
_entry.id   AF-A0AA91JVE9-F1
#
_cell.length_a   1.000
_cell.length_b   1.000
_cell.length_c   1.000
_cell.angle_alpha   90.00
_cell.angle_beta   90.00
_cell.angle_gamma   90.00
#
_symmetry.space_group_name_H-M   'P 1'
#
loop_
_entity.id
_entity.type
_entity.pdbx_description
1 polymer ?
#
loop_
_entity_poly.entity_id
_entity_poly.type
_entity_poly.pdbx_seq_one_letter_code
_entity_poly.pdbx_strand_id
1 'polypeptide(L)'
;MTRQRPASDLWTYIAECIRLLYWIYFKPYTFANWLQDIHPELEPDTNLFAKRAEFPTNPRLRRYAGQVWWLTAVTPVVAVLVVAPVYILVSGEPFNWLRSSLVWLGWLIGLMVARGDNQNLQRWFYRFIWISLGVILIWNTTLRFAPQIIRSLLQALPFLVNLLPTLTQFWPLVGGVAGGVALGVVGGVASGVASGVAVGVGFGVAFGVASGVVGGVVLGVALGVAGDVVGGVALGVAVGVGFGVGFGVAVGVGFGVGFGVAIGVGWILGVLRVYFWVPELLWMLILGLLTLQKNSVLALRYLPPRFDELIRLPLPFMGEMIVEAYRENPTAARETIDYLINSTNQQPVVLQAMASIAVTRLNSCQTLSDIADMTEELAWIPSPPPKELGLVLPQLLDMSQDVSAARQATAAHRQSELLNRPISALRRLKNSLALGKNAEVATTFGSIIQRWQSILETAQRNLEEQGRLSKEIRQVYIAGNALDPQTAENRFKGRMDLFREIETLALSESPPVLLLYGGRRTGKTSSLKYLPDKVGASLIPLLVDLQGAASATTLQGLANNLVSQITEAARRLPRRLDLPYPDLGRTDPFIALQNWLGQIERTLPDKRFLLCLDEYERLSEVVEATSSRVPLNFLRYILQHRTSWTLLFSGSHELSELPTYWSDYLINTRALRLTYLHESEARELIEKPVEDFPKIYAPEAVDAIIRLTRCQPYLVQLMCYEVMELLNRGIRQNQRDAATIKATVHDVETVIPTVLERGDQYFRELWTGFTESDRNLLQRLLQGETPTTQDKASVRKLVRKEILYKESVEFQVPLVQKYVEQRLEEET
;
A
#
# COMPACT_ATOMS: atom_id res chain seq x y z
N MET A 1 34.71 -10.57 52.25
CA MET A 1 33.30 -10.16 52.43
C MET A 1 33.28 -8.80 53.15
N THR A 2 33.36 -7.73 52.37
CA THR A 2 33.33 -6.35 52.87
C THR A 2 31.87 -5.92 53.01
N ARG A 3 31.43 -5.64 54.25
CA ARG A 3 30.16 -4.95 54.55
C ARG A 3 30.20 -3.57 53.88
N GLN A 4 29.55 -3.42 52.73
CA GLN A 4 29.20 -2.10 52.21
C GLN A 4 28.15 -1.47 53.14
N ARG A 5 28.28 -0.17 53.37
CA ARG A 5 27.48 0.60 54.32
C ARG A 5 26.02 0.69 53.82
N PRO A 6 25.01 0.49 54.69
CA PRO A 6 23.58 0.50 54.31
C PRO A 6 23.09 1.83 53.71
N ALA A 7 23.83 2.93 53.90
CA ALA A 7 23.52 4.21 53.30
C ALA A 7 23.73 4.23 51.77
N SER A 8 24.68 3.47 51.24
CA SER A 8 24.95 3.45 49.78
C SER A 8 23.81 2.81 49.00
N ASP A 9 23.27 1.69 49.49
CA ASP A 9 22.12 0.98 48.88
C ASP A 9 20.82 1.80 48.88
N LEU A 10 20.60 2.64 49.90
CA LEU A 10 19.42 3.50 49.97
C LEU A 10 19.46 4.60 48.90
N TRP A 11 20.62 5.23 48.69
CA TRP A 11 20.79 6.27 47.67
C TRP A 11 20.68 5.71 46.26
N THR A 12 21.21 4.51 45.99
CA THR A 12 20.99 3.82 44.70
C THR A 12 19.52 3.47 44.50
N TYR A 13 18.84 3.00 45.54
CA TYR A 13 17.40 2.69 45.47
C TYR A 13 16.56 3.95 45.19
N ILE A 14 16.86 5.08 45.85
CA ILE A 14 16.19 6.37 45.58
C ILE A 14 16.49 6.83 44.15
N ALA A 15 17.73 6.73 43.68
CA ALA A 15 18.09 7.10 42.31
C ALA A 15 17.36 6.25 41.26
N GLU A 16 17.21 4.94 41.49
CA GLU A 16 16.39 4.04 40.66
C GLU A 16 14.91 4.48 40.66
N CYS A 17 14.35 4.85 41.82
CA CYS A 17 12.97 5.34 41.92
C CYS A 17 12.76 6.66 41.18
N ILE A 18 13.70 7.61 41.29
CA ILE A 18 13.65 8.89 40.57
C ILE A 18 13.75 8.65 39.06
N ARG A 19 14.61 7.74 38.62
CA ARG A 19 14.72 7.34 37.21
C ARG A 19 13.41 6.74 36.68
N LEU A 20 12.73 5.90 37.47
CA LEU A 20 11.42 5.36 37.13
C LEU A 20 10.36 6.46 37.03
N LEU A 21 10.32 7.41 37.96
CA LEU A 21 9.43 8.58 37.86
C LEU A 21 9.70 9.38 36.60
N TYR A 22 10.97 9.64 36.28
CA TYR A 22 11.37 10.32 35.07
C TYR A 22 10.92 9.56 33.82
N TRP A 23 11.10 8.24 33.78
CA TRP A 23 10.65 7.41 32.66
C TRP A 23 9.14 7.36 32.51
N ILE A 24 8.40 7.18 33.60
CA ILE A 24 6.94 7.19 33.60
C ILE A 24 6.41 8.53 33.07
N TYR A 25 7.08 9.63 33.41
CA TYR A 25 6.59 10.96 33.07
C TYR A 25 7.10 11.49 31.72
N PHE A 26 8.35 11.26 31.34
CA PHE A 26 8.98 11.84 30.15
C PHE A 26 9.40 10.80 29.10
N LYS A 27 9.53 9.50 29.47
CA LYS A 27 9.97 8.45 28.52
C LYS A 27 9.12 7.17 28.60
N PRO A 28 7.81 7.26 28.28
CA PRO A 28 6.90 6.13 28.41
C PRO A 28 7.25 4.97 27.45
N TYR A 29 7.84 5.22 26.28
CA TYR A 29 8.22 4.13 25.36
C TYR A 29 9.45 3.39 25.88
N THR A 30 10.46 4.13 26.36
CA THR A 30 11.61 3.52 27.05
C THR A 30 11.15 2.73 28.28
N PHE A 31 10.16 3.25 29.01
CA PHE A 31 9.58 2.57 30.18
C PHE A 31 8.85 1.29 29.80
N ALA A 32 8.01 1.31 28.76
CA ALA A 32 7.27 0.14 28.28
C ALA A 32 8.23 -0.98 27.83
N ASN A 33 9.27 -0.63 27.05
CA ASN A 33 10.29 -1.61 26.64
C ASN A 33 11.02 -2.21 27.85
N TRP A 34 11.37 -1.38 28.83
CA TRP A 34 11.98 -1.86 30.08
C TRP A 34 11.06 -2.76 30.92
N LEU A 35 9.74 -2.54 30.88
CA LEU A 35 8.76 -3.41 31.54
C LEU A 35 8.64 -4.76 30.83
N GLN A 36 8.63 -4.76 29.49
CA GLN A 36 8.60 -5.99 28.68
C GLN A 36 9.84 -6.86 28.92
N ASP A 37 11.01 -6.25 29.13
CA ASP A 37 12.25 -6.95 29.53
C ASP A 37 12.14 -7.65 30.90
N ILE A 38 11.26 -7.18 31.78
CA ILE A 38 11.02 -7.79 33.09
C ILE A 38 10.00 -8.92 32.99
N HIS A 39 8.91 -8.71 32.25
CA HIS A 39 7.89 -9.71 31.96
C HIS A 39 7.07 -9.31 30.72
N PRO A 40 6.85 -10.20 29.73
CA PRO A 40 6.24 -9.86 28.45
C PRO A 40 4.79 -9.36 28.52
N GLU A 41 4.03 -9.78 29.54
CA GLU A 41 2.63 -9.34 29.76
C GLU A 41 2.48 -8.07 30.62
N LEU A 42 3.57 -7.36 30.95
CA LEU A 42 3.48 -6.12 31.76
C LEU A 42 3.21 -4.91 30.87
N GLU A 43 2.00 -4.36 30.97
CA GLU A 43 1.66 -3.06 30.43
C GLU A 43 1.72 -1.97 31.54
N PRO A 44 1.94 -0.69 31.20
CA PRO A 44 2.07 0.41 32.18
C PRO A 44 0.88 0.59 33.15
N ASP A 45 -0.28 0.06 32.81
CA ASP A 45 -1.54 0.10 33.57
C ASP A 45 -1.84 -1.21 34.34
N THR A 46 -1.01 -2.24 34.17
CA THR A 46 -1.23 -3.55 34.78
C THR A 46 -1.05 -3.51 36.30
N ASN A 47 -1.97 -4.13 37.05
CA ASN A 47 -1.84 -4.25 38.49
C ASN A 47 -0.72 -5.22 38.89
N LEU A 48 0.41 -4.66 39.31
CA LEU A 48 1.63 -5.40 39.69
C LEU A 48 1.45 -6.35 40.87
N PHE A 49 0.48 -6.08 41.74
CA PHE A 49 0.22 -6.91 42.92
C PHE A 49 -0.71 -8.09 42.64
N ALA A 50 -1.37 -8.12 41.46
CA ALA A 50 -2.13 -9.28 41.01
C ALA A 50 -1.21 -10.47 40.63
N LYS A 51 0.02 -10.19 40.16
CA LYS A 51 1.04 -11.20 39.79
C LYS A 51 1.94 -11.62 40.96
N ARG A 52 1.49 -11.47 42.20
CA ARG A 52 2.28 -11.75 43.42
C ARG A 52 2.78 -13.19 43.52
N ALA A 53 2.08 -14.14 42.90
CA ALA A 53 2.49 -15.55 42.83
C ALA A 53 3.84 -15.76 42.12
N GLU A 54 4.24 -14.84 41.24
CA GLU A 54 5.46 -14.92 40.42
C GLU A 54 6.66 -14.18 41.05
N PHE A 55 6.49 -13.51 42.20
CA PHE A 55 7.57 -12.80 42.89
C PHE A 55 8.73 -13.69 43.37
N PRO A 56 8.53 -14.97 43.72
CA PRO A 56 9.63 -15.87 44.05
C PRO A 56 10.48 -16.26 42.82
N THR A 57 9.86 -16.38 41.65
CA THR A 57 10.52 -16.77 40.40
C THR A 57 11.19 -15.58 39.69
N ASN A 58 10.69 -14.36 39.87
CA ASN A 58 11.26 -13.15 39.26
C ASN A 58 11.61 -12.05 40.31
N PRO A 59 12.89 -11.96 40.75
CA PRO A 59 13.31 -10.99 41.76
C PRO A 59 13.27 -9.53 41.26
N ARG A 60 13.38 -9.31 39.93
CA ARG A 60 13.28 -7.95 39.34
C ARG A 60 11.87 -7.40 39.45
N LEU A 61 10.86 -8.24 39.19
CA LEU A 61 9.45 -7.89 39.34
C LEU A 61 9.11 -7.49 40.80
N ARG A 62 9.61 -8.25 41.77
CA ARG A 62 9.44 -7.96 43.20
C ARG A 62 10.07 -6.62 43.60
N ARG A 63 11.28 -6.32 43.10
CA ARG A 63 11.97 -5.05 43.38
C ARG A 63 11.21 -3.87 42.78
N TYR A 64 10.72 -4.01 41.55
CA TYR A 64 9.91 -2.99 40.88
C TYR A 64 8.58 -2.74 41.59
N ALA A 65 7.85 -3.78 42.00
CA ALA A 65 6.61 -3.63 42.77
C ALA A 65 6.85 -2.88 44.10
N GLY A 66 8.00 -3.10 44.75
CA GLY A 66 8.42 -2.34 45.93
C GLY A 66 8.68 -0.86 45.63
N GLN A 67 9.36 -0.57 44.51
CA GLN A 67 9.66 0.80 44.07
C GLN A 67 8.38 1.58 43.75
N VAL A 68 7.43 0.98 43.05
CA VAL A 68 6.13 1.60 42.75
C VAL A 68 5.35 1.90 44.03
N TRP A 69 5.30 0.95 44.97
CA TRP A 69 4.63 1.18 46.26
C TRP A 69 5.26 2.33 47.04
N TRP A 70 6.59 2.39 47.09
CA TRP A 70 7.33 3.46 47.75
C TRP A 70 7.06 4.82 47.09
N LEU A 71 7.10 4.88 45.76
CA LEU A 71 6.82 6.08 44.98
C LEU A 71 5.39 6.59 45.24
N THR A 72 4.37 5.73 45.18
CA THR A 72 2.98 6.13 45.40
C THR A 72 2.71 6.58 46.85
N ALA A 73 3.45 6.03 47.82
CA ALA A 73 3.34 6.44 49.23
C ALA A 73 4.01 7.81 49.50
N VAL A 74 5.15 8.08 48.85
CA VAL A 74 5.97 9.28 49.09
C VAL A 74 5.55 10.49 48.25
N THR A 75 5.03 10.26 47.04
CA THR A 75 4.68 11.32 46.08
C THR A 75 3.79 12.43 46.66
N PRO A 76 2.70 12.14 47.39
CA PRO A 76 1.85 13.19 47.96
C PRO A 76 2.55 14.05 49.01
N VAL A 77 3.49 13.49 49.77
CA VAL A 77 4.28 14.23 50.76
C VAL A 77 5.18 15.23 50.06
N VAL A 78 5.90 14.77 49.03
CA VAL A 78 6.80 15.62 48.24
C VAL A 78 6.01 16.71 47.52
N ALA A 79 4.86 16.37 46.93
CA ALA A 79 3.99 17.33 46.27
C ALA A 79 3.52 18.43 47.23
N VAL A 80 3.07 18.07 48.44
CA VAL A 80 2.67 19.05 49.46
C VAL A 80 3.84 19.92 49.90
N LEU A 81 5.04 19.35 50.08
CA LEU A 81 6.24 20.12 50.45
C LEU A 81 6.69 21.11 49.38
N VAL A 82 6.44 20.81 48.09
CA VAL A 82 6.74 21.71 46.97
C VAL A 82 5.65 22.77 46.79
N VAL A 83 4.38 22.39 46.91
CA VAL A 83 3.23 23.30 46.68
C VAL A 83 3.01 24.23 47.86
N ALA A 84 3.24 23.80 49.11
CA ALA A 84 2.96 24.61 50.29
C ALA A 84 3.73 25.95 50.32
N PRO A 85 5.04 26.02 50.02
CA PRO A 85 5.76 27.29 49.93
C PRO A 85 5.22 28.22 48.85
N VAL A 86 4.86 27.68 47.67
CA VAL A 86 4.30 28.45 46.56
C VAL A 86 2.91 28.96 46.91
N TYR A 87 2.08 28.12 47.53
CA TYR A 87 0.76 28.50 48.02
C TYR A 87 0.85 29.65 49.03
N ILE A 88 1.76 29.57 50.01
CA ILE A 88 1.97 30.64 50.99
C ILE A 88 2.42 31.93 50.28
N LEU A 89 3.33 31.83 49.31
CA LEU A 89 3.84 32.97 48.55
C LEU A 89 2.75 33.65 47.69
N VAL A 90 1.88 32.86 47.05
CA VAL A 90 0.87 33.36 46.10
C VAL A 90 -0.42 33.80 46.82
N SER A 91 -0.84 33.07 47.85
CA SER A 91 -2.11 33.32 48.55
C SER A 91 -1.99 34.21 49.78
N GLY A 92 -0.80 34.34 50.36
CA GLY A 92 -0.57 35.06 51.62
C GLY A 92 -1.16 34.39 52.87
N GLU A 93 -1.78 33.22 52.74
CA GLU A 93 -2.43 32.47 53.82
C GLU A 93 -1.51 31.34 54.36
N PRO A 94 -1.54 31.06 55.68
CA PRO A 94 -0.75 29.98 56.26
C PRO A 94 -1.28 28.60 55.84
N PHE A 95 -0.38 27.74 55.35
CA PHE A 95 -0.74 26.38 54.95
C PHE A 95 -1.12 25.50 56.15
N ASN A 96 -2.28 24.84 56.09
CA ASN A 96 -2.80 24.03 57.21
C ASN A 96 -2.24 22.59 57.19
N TRP A 97 -1.05 22.43 57.77
CA TRP A 97 -0.33 21.15 57.83
C TRP A 97 -1.10 20.01 58.50
N LEU A 98 -1.94 20.32 59.49
CA LEU A 98 -2.70 19.30 60.23
C LEU A 98 -3.75 18.61 59.35
N ARG A 99 -4.43 19.36 58.49
CA ARG A 99 -5.42 18.76 57.56
C ARG A 99 -4.72 17.93 56.48
N SER A 100 -3.60 18.42 55.96
CA SER A 100 -2.83 17.69 54.94
C SER A 100 -2.21 16.40 55.47
N SER A 101 -1.75 16.37 56.72
CA SER A 101 -1.21 15.15 57.34
C SER A 101 -2.28 14.09 57.57
N LEU A 102 -3.51 14.49 57.91
CA LEU A 102 -4.65 13.57 58.04
C LEU A 102 -5.09 12.98 56.70
N VAL A 103 -5.09 13.78 55.63
CA VAL A 103 -5.34 13.30 54.26
C VAL A 103 -4.26 12.31 53.82
N TRP A 104 -3.00 12.59 54.14
CA TRP A 104 -1.90 11.68 53.85
C TRP A 104 -2.00 10.36 54.63
N LEU A 105 -2.37 10.42 55.90
CA LEU A 105 -2.56 9.23 56.74
C LEU A 105 -3.70 8.37 56.19
N GLY A 106 -4.79 8.99 55.73
CA GLY A 106 -5.84 8.31 54.99
C GLY A 106 -5.34 7.68 53.69
N TRP A 107 -4.56 8.41 52.90
CA TRP A 107 -3.96 7.93 51.65
C TRP A 107 -3.10 6.67 51.85
N LEU A 108 -2.25 6.66 52.88
CA LEU A 108 -1.45 5.49 53.24
C LEU A 108 -2.31 4.28 53.64
N ILE A 109 -3.38 4.51 54.42
CA ILE A 109 -4.33 3.45 54.78
C ILE A 109 -4.99 2.88 53.51
N GLY A 110 -5.40 3.76 52.58
CA GLY A 110 -5.94 3.35 51.28
C GLY A 110 -4.95 2.50 50.47
N LEU A 111 -3.68 2.90 50.43
CA LEU A 111 -2.60 2.15 49.77
C LEU A 111 -2.31 0.78 50.42
N MET A 112 -2.44 0.67 51.75
CA MET A 112 -2.29 -0.62 52.43
C MET A 112 -3.45 -1.57 52.13
N VAL A 113 -4.68 -1.05 52.06
CA VAL A 113 -5.87 -1.82 51.65
C VAL A 113 -5.77 -2.24 50.19
N ALA A 114 -5.27 -1.36 49.33
CA ALA A 114 -4.94 -1.63 47.92
C ALA A 114 -3.92 -2.76 47.73
N ARG A 115 -2.93 -2.86 48.63
CA ARG A 115 -1.87 -3.88 48.61
C ARG A 115 -2.33 -5.27 49.08
N GLY A 116 -3.39 -5.32 49.88
CA GLY A 116 -4.04 -6.57 50.28
C GLY A 116 -5.13 -6.92 49.27
N ASP A 117 -4.97 -8.02 48.55
CA ASP A 117 -5.91 -8.49 47.51
C ASP A 117 -7.25 -9.01 48.10
N ASN A 118 -7.89 -8.19 48.95
CA ASN A 118 -9.13 -8.50 49.65
C ASN A 118 -10.26 -7.63 49.10
N GLN A 119 -10.85 -8.08 48.00
CA GLN A 119 -11.93 -7.39 47.28
C GLN A 119 -13.17 -7.11 48.14
N ASN A 120 -13.38 -7.89 49.22
CA ASN A 120 -14.47 -7.67 50.16
C ASN A 120 -14.21 -6.45 51.06
N LEU A 121 -12.97 -6.28 51.51
CA LEU A 121 -12.56 -5.15 52.32
C LEU A 121 -12.64 -3.84 51.52
N GLN A 122 -12.19 -3.84 50.26
CA GLN A 122 -12.30 -2.69 49.37
C GLN A 122 -13.77 -2.26 49.15
N ARG A 123 -14.66 -3.22 48.82
CA ARG A 123 -16.09 -2.94 48.63
C ARG A 123 -16.76 -2.39 49.90
N TRP A 124 -16.38 -2.90 51.07
CA TRP A 124 -16.87 -2.40 52.35
C TRP A 124 -16.44 -0.95 52.60
N PHE A 125 -15.16 -0.62 52.38
CA PHE A 125 -14.65 0.75 52.50
C PHE A 125 -15.35 1.72 51.54
N TYR A 126 -15.55 1.35 50.27
CA TYR A 126 -16.29 2.17 49.31
C TYR A 126 -17.72 2.48 49.78
N ARG A 127 -18.44 1.47 50.30
CA ARG A 127 -19.79 1.68 50.84
C ARG A 127 -19.78 2.62 52.04
N PHE A 128 -18.83 2.46 52.95
CA PHE A 128 -18.67 3.31 54.12
C PHE A 128 -18.38 4.78 53.75
N ILE A 129 -17.54 5.01 52.73
CA ILE A 129 -17.22 6.35 52.20
C ILE A 129 -18.46 7.01 51.57
N TRP A 130 -19.22 6.28 50.76
CA TRP A 130 -20.45 6.83 50.14
C TRP A 130 -21.53 7.15 51.17
N ILE A 131 -21.70 6.30 52.19
CA ILE A 131 -22.65 6.54 53.28
C ILE A 131 -22.23 7.78 54.07
N SER A 132 -20.95 7.91 54.42
CA SER A 132 -20.45 9.08 55.15
C SER A 132 -20.61 10.37 54.34
N LEU A 133 -20.24 10.39 53.05
CA LEU A 133 -20.47 11.51 52.12
C LEU A 133 -21.94 11.92 52.00
N GLY A 134 -22.85 10.95 51.92
CA GLY A 134 -24.30 11.19 51.91
C GLY A 134 -24.77 11.87 53.20
N VAL A 135 -24.30 11.40 54.36
CA VAL A 135 -24.58 12.02 55.66
C VAL A 135 -23.99 13.43 55.76
N ILE A 136 -22.79 13.70 55.20
CA ILE A 136 -22.20 15.06 55.13
C ILE A 136 -23.11 16.02 54.36
N LEU A 137 -23.57 15.58 53.18
CA LEU A 137 -24.38 16.40 52.30
C LEU A 137 -25.71 16.77 52.97
N ILE A 138 -26.34 15.80 53.64
CA ILE A 138 -27.60 15.98 54.38
C ILE A 138 -27.39 16.89 55.61
N TRP A 139 -26.31 16.68 56.38
CA TRP A 139 -26.03 17.48 57.59
C TRP A 139 -25.71 18.94 57.27
N ASN A 140 -24.88 19.20 56.25
CA ASN A 140 -24.43 20.55 55.89
C ASN A 140 -25.54 21.37 55.20
N THR A 141 -26.45 20.71 54.48
CA THR A 141 -27.65 21.35 53.94
C THR A 141 -28.62 21.69 55.07
N THR A 142 -28.94 20.74 55.95
CA THR A 142 -29.92 20.95 57.04
C THR A 142 -29.49 22.06 58.01
N LEU A 143 -28.20 22.19 58.34
CA LEU A 143 -27.66 23.24 59.22
C LEU A 143 -27.72 24.66 58.63
N ARG A 144 -27.64 24.81 57.29
CA ARG A 144 -27.68 26.13 56.64
C ARG A 144 -29.10 26.67 56.44
N PHE A 145 -30.09 25.80 56.32
CA PHE A 145 -31.46 26.18 55.95
C PHE A 145 -32.43 26.32 57.14
N ALA A 146 -32.14 25.76 58.32
CA ALA A 146 -33.06 25.83 59.47
C ALA A 146 -32.37 25.97 60.84
N PRO A 147 -31.64 27.07 61.11
CA PRO A 147 -30.92 27.26 62.37
C PRO A 147 -31.86 27.35 63.60
N GLN A 148 -33.12 27.73 63.42
CA GLN A 148 -34.07 27.88 64.52
C GLN A 148 -34.66 26.53 64.98
N ILE A 149 -34.97 25.62 64.06
CA ILE A 149 -35.49 24.27 64.37
C ILE A 149 -34.43 23.44 65.11
N ILE A 150 -33.17 23.58 64.70
CA ILE A 150 -32.04 22.90 65.33
C ILE A 150 -31.81 23.42 66.77
N ARG A 151 -31.96 24.72 67.01
CA ARG A 151 -31.88 25.29 68.37
C ARG A 151 -32.99 24.76 69.29
N SER A 152 -34.21 24.63 68.79
CA SER A 152 -35.35 24.09 69.55
C SER A 152 -35.19 22.59 69.87
N LEU A 153 -34.71 21.79 68.91
CA LEU A 153 -34.39 20.38 69.13
C LEU A 153 -33.21 20.16 70.07
N LEU A 154 -32.20 21.04 70.01
CA LEU A 154 -31.04 20.99 70.89
C LEU A 154 -31.37 21.36 72.33
N GLN A 155 -32.28 22.30 72.54
CA GLN A 155 -32.79 22.64 73.88
C GLN A 155 -33.65 21.51 74.49
N ALA A 156 -34.30 20.68 73.66
CA ALA A 156 -35.08 19.53 74.12
C ALA A 156 -34.22 18.34 74.59
N LEU A 157 -32.94 18.26 74.20
CA LEU A 157 -32.03 17.15 74.50
C LEU A 157 -30.62 17.66 74.89
N PRO A 158 -30.39 18.04 76.16
CA PRO A 158 -29.15 18.66 76.62
C PRO A 158 -27.89 17.77 76.47
N PHE A 159 -28.06 16.44 76.35
CA PHE A 159 -26.96 15.51 76.04
C PHE A 159 -26.36 15.76 74.64
N LEU A 160 -27.18 16.08 73.64
CA LEU A 160 -26.72 16.35 72.27
C LEU A 160 -25.94 17.66 72.17
N VAL A 161 -26.30 18.66 72.96
CA VAL A 161 -25.64 19.98 73.01
C VAL A 161 -24.19 19.86 73.51
N ASN A 162 -23.95 18.98 74.48
CA ASN A 162 -22.61 18.75 75.02
C ASN A 162 -21.73 17.84 74.12
N LEU A 163 -22.35 17.05 73.24
CA LEU A 163 -21.65 16.17 72.29
C LEU A 163 -21.33 16.87 70.95
N LEU A 164 -22.00 17.98 70.65
CA LEU A 164 -21.90 18.72 69.40
C LEU A 164 -20.54 19.41 69.18
N PRO A 165 -19.95 20.11 70.16
CA PRO A 165 -18.62 20.72 70.01
C PRO A 165 -17.54 19.66 69.80
N THR A 166 -17.66 18.51 70.48
CA THR A 166 -16.74 17.38 70.33
C THR A 166 -16.91 16.72 68.96
N LEU A 167 -18.14 16.41 68.51
CA LEU A 167 -18.37 15.84 67.18
C LEU A 167 -17.96 16.78 66.03
N THR A 168 -18.20 18.08 66.16
CA THR A 168 -17.81 19.09 65.15
C THR A 168 -16.30 19.32 65.11
N GLN A 169 -15.57 19.16 66.24
CA GLN A 169 -14.10 19.14 66.26
C GLN A 169 -13.50 17.88 65.63
N PHE A 170 -14.14 16.72 65.81
CA PHE A 170 -13.67 15.46 65.22
C PHE A 170 -14.01 15.31 63.72
N TRP A 171 -14.97 16.08 63.20
CA TRP A 171 -15.48 15.95 61.82
C TRP A 171 -14.48 16.30 60.69
N PRO A 172 -13.70 17.40 60.76
CA PRO A 172 -12.64 17.67 59.79
C PRO A 172 -11.57 16.56 59.79
N LEU A 173 -11.39 15.91 60.93
CA LEU A 173 -10.46 14.80 61.13
C LEU A 173 -10.94 13.55 60.38
N VAL A 174 -12.21 13.19 60.54
CA VAL A 174 -12.84 12.06 59.86
C VAL A 174 -12.94 12.30 58.35
N GLY A 175 -13.32 13.51 57.92
CA GLY A 175 -13.41 13.87 56.50
C GLY A 175 -12.05 13.86 55.79
N GLY A 176 -10.99 14.35 56.45
CA GLY A 176 -9.62 14.31 55.92
C GLY A 176 -9.12 12.88 55.74
N VAL A 177 -9.30 12.02 56.75
CA VAL A 177 -8.86 10.62 56.69
C VAL A 177 -9.71 9.82 55.68
N ALA A 178 -11.04 9.96 55.69
CA ALA A 178 -11.91 9.24 54.76
C ALA A 178 -11.69 9.64 53.29
N GLY A 179 -11.49 10.94 53.02
CA GLY A 179 -11.11 11.43 51.70
C GLY A 179 -9.73 10.93 51.27
N GLY A 180 -8.76 10.93 52.19
CA GLY A 180 -7.44 10.34 51.96
C GLY A 180 -7.52 8.85 51.59
N VAL A 181 -8.30 8.05 52.34
CA VAL A 181 -8.48 6.61 52.07
C VAL A 181 -9.12 6.38 50.70
N ALA A 182 -10.17 7.13 50.37
CA ALA A 182 -10.84 7.03 49.07
C ALA A 182 -9.86 7.27 47.92
N LEU A 183 -9.08 8.35 48.02
CA LEU A 183 -8.06 8.71 47.03
C LEU A 183 -6.93 7.67 46.96
N GLY A 184 -6.50 7.12 48.10
CA GLY A 184 -5.46 6.09 48.15
C GLY A 184 -5.90 4.73 47.59
N VAL A 185 -7.18 4.37 47.69
CA VAL A 185 -7.74 3.15 47.08
C VAL A 185 -7.97 3.32 45.59
N VAL A 186 -8.50 4.47 45.14
CA VAL A 186 -8.75 4.78 43.72
C VAL A 186 -7.43 4.98 42.95
N GLY A 187 -6.49 5.73 43.53
CA GLY A 187 -5.17 6.01 42.93
C GLY A 187 -4.14 4.89 43.11
N GLY A 188 -4.40 3.91 43.99
CA GLY A 188 -3.42 2.89 44.37
C GLY A 188 -3.45 1.59 43.57
N VAL A 189 -4.48 1.33 42.74
CA VAL A 189 -4.69 -0.05 42.22
C VAL A 189 -4.96 -0.16 40.73
N ALA A 190 -5.46 0.88 40.04
CA ALA A 190 -5.94 0.71 38.66
C ALA A 190 -5.42 1.73 37.66
N SER A 191 -4.58 2.68 38.05
CA SER A 191 -4.02 3.62 37.08
C SER A 191 -2.71 4.20 37.61
N GLY A 192 -1.66 4.15 36.79
CA GLY A 192 -0.35 4.67 37.13
C GLY A 192 -0.39 6.13 37.62
N VAL A 193 0.73 6.56 38.21
CA VAL A 193 0.97 7.88 38.83
C VAL A 193 0.44 9.07 38.01
N ALA A 194 0.29 8.94 36.69
CA ALA A 194 -0.31 9.94 35.81
C ALA A 194 -1.84 10.14 36.00
N SER A 195 -2.61 9.09 36.28
CA SER A 195 -4.08 9.18 36.38
C SER A 195 -4.58 9.68 37.73
N GLY A 196 -3.77 9.58 38.79
CA GLY A 196 -4.11 10.15 40.10
C GLY A 196 -4.35 11.65 40.05
N VAL A 197 -3.67 12.35 39.15
CA VAL A 197 -3.86 13.80 38.91
C VAL A 197 -5.11 14.09 38.06
N ALA A 198 -5.45 13.20 37.12
CA ALA A 198 -6.61 13.36 36.24
C ALA A 198 -7.95 13.01 36.94
N VAL A 199 -7.97 11.95 37.75
CA VAL A 199 -9.18 11.48 38.45
C VAL A 199 -9.62 12.44 39.57
N GLY A 200 -8.67 13.14 40.20
CA GLY A 200 -8.96 14.16 41.21
C GLY A 200 -9.77 15.36 40.70
N VAL A 201 -9.73 15.64 39.39
CA VAL A 201 -10.45 16.77 38.77
C VAL A 201 -11.80 16.32 38.18
N GLY A 202 -11.90 15.09 37.66
CA GLY A 202 -13.15 14.57 37.08
C GLY A 202 -14.28 14.30 38.10
N PHE A 203 -13.95 13.86 39.31
CA PHE A 203 -14.98 13.54 40.31
C PHE A 203 -15.62 14.76 41.00
N GLY A 204 -14.99 15.93 40.93
CA GLY A 204 -15.58 17.20 41.39
C GLY A 204 -16.82 17.62 40.60
N VAL A 205 -16.95 17.16 39.35
CA VAL A 205 -18.01 17.53 38.41
C VAL A 205 -19.30 16.75 38.67
N ALA A 206 -19.22 15.46 38.98
CA ALA A 206 -20.42 14.62 39.19
C ALA A 206 -21.21 15.03 40.44
N PHE A 207 -20.53 15.50 41.50
CA PHE A 207 -21.17 15.87 42.76
C PHE A 207 -21.80 17.28 42.72
N GLY A 208 -21.23 18.20 41.93
CA GLY A 208 -21.75 19.56 41.77
C GLY A 208 -23.02 19.65 40.92
N VAL A 209 -23.14 18.79 39.89
CA VAL A 209 -24.30 18.82 38.97
C VAL A 209 -25.51 18.07 39.54
N ALA A 210 -25.30 16.96 40.25
CA ALA A 210 -26.40 16.18 40.84
C ALA A 210 -27.09 16.89 42.03
N SER A 211 -26.35 17.68 42.81
CA SER A 211 -26.88 18.42 43.97
C SER A 211 -27.66 19.69 43.60
N GLY A 212 -27.28 20.36 42.50
CA GLY A 212 -27.96 21.57 42.03
C GLY A 212 -29.32 21.31 41.38
N VAL A 213 -29.47 20.21 40.62
CA VAL A 213 -30.70 19.94 39.84
C VAL A 213 -31.80 19.31 40.70
N VAL A 214 -31.46 18.46 41.67
CA VAL A 214 -32.47 17.82 42.55
C VAL A 214 -33.01 18.80 43.60
N GLY A 215 -32.18 19.72 44.10
CA GLY A 215 -32.59 20.74 45.07
C GLY A 215 -33.58 21.76 44.50
N GLY A 216 -33.40 22.19 43.24
CA GLY A 216 -34.26 23.17 42.60
C GLY A 216 -35.67 22.67 42.27
N VAL A 217 -35.80 21.40 41.86
CA VAL A 217 -37.08 20.83 41.43
C VAL A 217 -37.98 20.47 42.61
N VAL A 218 -37.42 20.04 43.74
CA VAL A 218 -38.21 19.68 44.94
C VAL A 218 -38.69 20.93 45.70
N LEU A 219 -37.91 22.01 45.72
CA LEU A 219 -38.28 23.29 46.37
C LEU A 219 -39.36 24.07 45.61
N GLY A 220 -39.39 23.99 44.28
CA GLY A 220 -40.41 24.66 43.47
C GLY A 220 -41.82 24.08 43.64
N VAL A 221 -41.92 22.77 43.92
CA VAL A 221 -43.21 22.08 44.07
C VAL A 221 -43.76 22.18 45.50
N ALA A 222 -42.89 22.27 46.52
CA ALA A 222 -43.32 22.33 47.92
C ALA A 222 -43.83 23.72 48.35
N LEU A 223 -43.32 24.82 47.78
CA LEU A 223 -43.73 26.18 48.13
C LEU A 223 -44.98 26.68 47.39
N GLY A 224 -45.46 25.95 46.38
CA GLY A 224 -46.69 26.27 45.65
C GLY A 224 -47.99 25.85 46.36
N VAL A 225 -47.91 25.10 47.47
CA VAL A 225 -49.10 24.46 48.09
C VAL A 225 -49.43 25.02 49.49
N ALA A 226 -48.74 26.06 49.97
CA ALA A 226 -49.05 26.66 51.28
C ALA A 226 -48.95 28.19 51.28
N GLY A 227 -50.06 28.88 51.00
CA GLY A 227 -50.23 30.32 51.25
C GLY A 227 -51.20 31.02 50.28
N ASP A 228 -52.21 31.70 50.84
CA ASP A 228 -53.38 32.29 50.17
C ASP A 228 -53.15 33.13 48.90
N VAL A 229 -54.16 33.04 48.01
CA VAL A 229 -54.13 33.25 46.55
C VAL A 229 -53.98 34.70 46.06
N VAL A 230 -53.96 35.74 46.90
CA VAL A 230 -53.96 37.14 46.39
C VAL A 230 -52.66 37.92 46.69
N GLY A 231 -51.87 37.53 47.70
CA GLY A 231 -50.58 38.16 48.02
C GLY A 231 -49.34 37.46 47.41
N GLY A 232 -49.44 36.16 47.11
CA GLY A 232 -48.29 35.34 46.72
C GLY A 232 -47.78 35.56 45.29
N VAL A 233 -48.64 36.00 44.36
CA VAL A 233 -48.27 36.11 42.94
C VAL A 233 -47.41 37.35 42.65
N ALA A 234 -47.74 38.50 43.26
CA ALA A 234 -46.98 39.73 43.01
C ALA A 234 -45.60 39.72 43.69
N LEU A 235 -45.50 39.23 44.93
CA LEU A 235 -44.23 39.12 45.65
C LEU A 235 -43.39 37.92 45.17
N GLY A 236 -44.03 36.80 44.83
CA GLY A 236 -43.38 35.59 44.32
C GLY A 236 -42.79 35.76 42.93
N VAL A 237 -43.42 36.55 42.05
CA VAL A 237 -42.86 36.86 40.72
C VAL A 237 -41.73 37.90 40.82
N ALA A 238 -41.85 38.93 41.66
CA ALA A 238 -40.80 39.93 41.82
C ALA A 238 -39.54 39.36 42.49
N VAL A 239 -39.69 38.55 43.54
CA VAL A 239 -38.56 37.89 44.22
C VAL A 239 -38.06 36.71 43.39
N GLY A 240 -38.94 35.88 42.80
CA GLY A 240 -38.55 34.69 42.03
C GLY A 240 -37.84 35.00 40.71
N VAL A 241 -38.24 36.05 39.99
CA VAL A 241 -37.60 36.46 38.73
C VAL A 241 -36.34 37.28 39.00
N GLY A 242 -36.35 38.17 40.00
CA GLY A 242 -35.17 38.97 40.38
C GLY A 242 -34.02 38.12 40.95
N PHE A 243 -34.32 37.21 41.89
CA PHE A 243 -33.32 36.29 42.43
C PHE A 243 -33.03 35.13 41.47
N GLY A 244 -34.02 34.53 40.83
CA GLY A 244 -33.83 33.35 39.97
C GLY A 244 -33.04 33.65 38.70
N VAL A 245 -33.32 34.78 38.04
CA VAL A 245 -32.60 35.19 36.83
C VAL A 245 -31.28 35.88 37.19
N GLY A 246 -31.25 36.76 38.19
CA GLY A 246 -30.03 37.43 38.63
C GLY A 246 -28.99 36.46 39.20
N PHE A 247 -29.38 35.57 40.11
CA PHE A 247 -28.49 34.59 40.73
C PHE A 247 -28.22 33.40 39.79
N GLY A 248 -29.22 32.92 39.05
CA GLY A 248 -29.06 31.81 38.11
C GLY A 248 -28.17 32.16 36.92
N VAL A 249 -28.24 33.39 36.40
CA VAL A 249 -27.36 33.86 35.33
C VAL A 249 -25.99 34.29 35.88
N ALA A 250 -25.91 35.00 37.01
CA ALA A 250 -24.61 35.40 37.56
C ALA A 250 -23.78 34.21 38.06
N VAL A 251 -24.39 33.24 38.74
CA VAL A 251 -23.72 32.02 39.19
C VAL A 251 -23.59 31.03 38.02
N GLY A 252 -24.63 30.82 37.21
CA GLY A 252 -24.59 29.87 36.09
C GLY A 252 -23.64 30.27 34.97
N VAL A 253 -23.57 31.55 34.60
CA VAL A 253 -22.67 32.06 33.56
C VAL A 253 -21.30 32.40 34.15
N GLY A 254 -21.24 33.05 35.31
CA GLY A 254 -19.98 33.43 35.96
C GLY A 254 -19.15 32.24 36.45
N PHE A 255 -19.78 31.28 37.15
CA PHE A 255 -19.10 30.04 37.52
C PHE A 255 -19.10 29.03 36.38
N GLY A 256 -20.21 28.80 35.67
CA GLY A 256 -20.26 27.73 34.65
C GLY A 256 -19.34 27.98 33.45
N VAL A 257 -19.29 29.20 32.93
CA VAL A 257 -18.42 29.53 31.78
C VAL A 257 -16.99 29.80 32.26
N GLY A 258 -16.79 30.57 33.33
CA GLY A 258 -15.46 30.87 33.85
C GLY A 258 -14.71 29.62 34.33
N PHE A 259 -15.38 28.77 35.11
CA PHE A 259 -14.80 27.53 35.63
C PHE A 259 -14.69 26.46 34.53
N GLY A 260 -15.70 26.34 33.66
CA GLY A 260 -15.68 25.41 32.53
C GLY A 260 -14.57 25.72 31.51
N VAL A 261 -14.36 27.00 31.19
CA VAL A 261 -13.27 27.43 30.31
C VAL A 261 -11.91 27.30 31.00
N ALA A 262 -11.77 27.69 32.27
CA ALA A 262 -10.50 27.54 32.99
C ALA A 262 -10.08 26.06 33.11
N ILE A 263 -11.02 25.16 33.40
CA ILE A 263 -10.75 23.71 33.43
C ILE A 263 -10.50 23.18 32.03
N GLY A 264 -11.30 23.56 31.04
CA GLY A 264 -11.11 23.12 29.66
C GLY A 264 -9.75 23.53 29.09
N VAL A 265 -9.36 24.79 29.29
CA VAL A 265 -8.05 25.33 28.90
C VAL A 265 -6.94 24.66 29.71
N GLY A 266 -7.08 24.52 31.03
CA GLY A 266 -6.09 23.83 31.86
C GLY A 266 -5.89 22.35 31.45
N TRP A 267 -6.97 21.67 31.09
CA TRP A 267 -6.94 20.30 30.61
C TRP A 267 -6.27 20.20 29.23
N ILE A 268 -6.59 21.09 28.29
CA ILE A 268 -5.94 21.15 26.96
C ILE A 268 -4.45 21.47 27.11
N LEU A 269 -4.07 22.48 27.91
CA LEU A 269 -2.68 22.84 28.17
C LEU A 269 -1.92 21.69 28.85
N GLY A 270 -2.61 20.92 29.70
CA GLY A 270 -2.08 19.73 30.36
C GLY A 270 -1.86 18.54 29.42
N VAL A 271 -2.86 18.23 28.61
CA VAL A 271 -2.82 17.13 27.62
C VAL A 271 -1.81 17.42 26.51
N LEU A 272 -1.65 18.69 26.12
CA LEU A 272 -0.66 19.14 25.16
C LEU A 272 0.72 19.44 25.78
N ARG A 273 0.83 19.38 27.12
CA ARG A 273 2.06 19.67 27.89
C ARG A 273 2.72 21.00 27.52
N VAL A 274 1.92 22.02 27.27
CA VAL A 274 2.39 23.31 26.74
C VAL A 274 3.44 23.96 27.66
N TYR A 275 3.32 23.75 28.97
CA TYR A 275 4.28 24.22 29.97
C TYR A 275 5.69 23.62 29.83
N PHE A 276 5.85 22.40 29.31
CA PHE A 276 7.16 21.82 28.98
C PHE A 276 7.60 22.23 27.57
N TRP A 277 6.65 22.33 26.65
CA TRP A 277 6.92 22.72 25.28
C TRP A 277 7.52 24.13 25.15
N VAL A 278 7.14 25.10 25.98
CA VAL A 278 7.69 26.48 25.90
C VAL A 278 9.20 26.54 26.20
N PRO A 279 9.72 25.97 27.31
CA PRO A 279 11.16 25.82 27.51
C PRO A 279 11.86 25.03 26.40
N GLU A 280 11.25 23.95 25.91
CA GLU A 280 11.80 23.11 24.84
C GLU A 280 11.87 23.86 23.50
N LEU A 281 10.90 24.71 23.21
CA LEU A 281 10.89 25.61 22.05
C LEU A 281 12.06 26.60 22.13
N LEU A 282 12.28 27.21 23.30
CA LEU A 282 13.43 28.09 23.51
C LEU A 282 14.75 27.35 23.34
N TRP A 283 14.83 26.10 23.80
CA TRP A 283 15.99 25.24 23.58
C TRP A 283 16.19 24.93 22.08
N MET A 284 15.11 24.65 21.34
CA MET A 284 15.18 24.45 19.88
C MET A 284 15.65 25.69 19.13
N LEU A 285 15.27 26.90 19.58
CA LEU A 285 15.79 28.15 19.01
C LEU A 285 17.30 28.30 19.25
N ILE A 286 17.78 27.94 20.44
CA ILE A 286 19.22 27.93 20.75
C ILE A 286 19.95 26.91 19.87
N LEU A 287 19.41 25.70 19.71
CA LEU A 287 19.99 24.69 18.83
C LEU A 287 20.00 25.14 17.36
N GLY A 288 18.93 25.77 16.88
CA GLY A 288 18.86 26.32 15.52
C GLY A 288 19.89 27.43 15.27
N LEU A 289 20.21 28.24 16.28
CA LEU A 289 21.30 29.21 16.19
C LEU A 289 22.68 28.54 16.17
N LEU A 290 22.86 27.43 16.89
CA LEU A 290 24.11 26.67 16.92
C LEU A 290 24.36 25.89 15.62
N THR A 291 23.31 25.44 14.92
CA THR A 291 23.45 24.74 13.63
C THR A 291 23.91 25.67 12.50
N LEU A 292 23.65 26.98 12.59
CA LEU A 292 24.24 27.97 11.69
C LEU A 292 25.78 28.01 11.74
N GLN A 293 26.40 27.45 12.79
CA GLN A 293 27.86 27.38 12.98
C GLN A 293 28.50 26.03 12.56
N LYS A 294 27.83 25.23 11.71
CA LYS A 294 28.33 23.96 11.10
C LYS A 294 28.56 22.77 12.06
N ASN A 295 27.86 22.70 13.19
CA ASN A 295 27.92 21.56 14.12
C ASN A 295 26.59 20.81 14.21
N SER A 296 26.01 20.45 13.06
CA SER A 296 24.64 19.90 12.97
C SER A 296 24.50 18.52 13.63
N VAL A 297 25.53 17.67 13.50
CA VAL A 297 25.55 16.33 14.13
C VAL A 297 25.56 16.40 15.66
N LEU A 298 26.23 17.39 16.26
CA LEU A 298 26.23 17.56 17.71
C LEU A 298 24.85 17.99 18.21
N ALA A 299 24.16 18.84 17.45
CA ALA A 299 22.83 19.32 17.80
C ALA A 299 21.78 18.18 17.81
N LEU A 300 21.92 17.15 16.95
CA LEU A 300 21.06 15.96 16.99
C LEU A 300 21.12 15.21 18.33
N ARG A 301 22.25 15.28 19.05
CA ARG A 301 22.41 14.61 20.35
C ARG A 301 21.63 15.28 21.48
N TYR A 302 21.32 16.56 21.33
CA TYR A 302 20.65 17.38 22.35
C TYR A 302 19.19 17.71 22.00
N LEU A 303 18.60 16.99 21.04
CA LEU A 303 17.22 17.15 20.64
C LEU A 303 16.26 16.88 21.82
N PRO A 304 15.25 17.76 22.07
CA PRO A 304 14.28 17.58 23.15
C PRO A 304 13.60 16.21 23.17
N PRO A 305 13.24 15.58 22.02
CA PRO A 305 12.69 14.23 22.01
C PRO A 305 13.57 13.15 22.65
N ARG A 306 14.89 13.36 22.77
CA ARG A 306 15.78 12.45 23.51
C ARG A 306 15.62 12.55 25.02
N PHE A 307 14.99 13.61 25.53
CA PHE A 307 14.73 13.85 26.94
C PHE A 307 13.24 13.77 27.29
N ASP A 308 12.34 14.08 26.36
CA ASP A 308 10.87 13.91 26.48
C ASP A 308 10.29 13.27 25.20
N GLU A 309 9.84 12.02 25.29
CA GLU A 309 9.22 11.27 24.18
C GLU A 309 7.73 11.65 23.94
N LEU A 310 7.11 12.38 24.88
CA LEU A 310 5.69 12.74 24.87
C LEU A 310 5.40 14.10 24.24
N ILE A 311 6.39 14.75 23.65
CA ILE A 311 6.20 16.00 22.92
C ILE A 311 5.28 15.73 21.72
N ARG A 312 4.04 16.25 21.78
CA ARG A 312 3.03 16.11 20.71
C ARG A 312 3.04 17.26 19.73
N LEU A 313 3.39 18.46 20.19
CA LEU A 313 3.44 19.63 19.34
C LEU A 313 4.70 19.57 18.46
N PRO A 314 4.62 19.90 17.17
CA PRO A 314 5.77 19.88 16.29
C PRO A 314 6.81 20.89 16.77
N LEU A 315 8.05 20.46 16.86
CA LEU A 315 9.17 21.33 17.21
C LEU A 315 9.71 21.99 15.93
N PRO A 316 9.79 23.33 15.87
CA PRO A 316 10.30 24.01 14.68
C PRO A 316 11.79 23.69 14.47
N PHE A 317 12.27 23.83 13.23
CA PHE A 317 13.65 23.61 12.79
C PHE A 317 14.19 22.18 12.85
N MET A 318 13.54 21.26 13.58
CA MET A 318 14.01 19.88 13.69
C MET A 318 14.16 19.19 12.33
N GLY A 319 13.19 19.38 11.42
CA GLY A 319 13.25 18.81 10.08
C GLY A 319 14.45 19.33 9.28
N GLU A 320 14.71 20.64 9.32
CA GLU A 320 15.85 21.27 8.65
C GLU A 320 17.19 20.79 9.23
N MET A 321 17.27 20.63 10.56
CA MET A 321 18.45 20.12 11.24
C MET A 321 18.77 18.67 10.83
N ILE A 322 17.74 17.81 10.69
CA ILE A 322 17.92 16.43 10.23
C ILE A 322 18.42 16.42 8.78
N VAL A 323 17.85 17.26 7.92
CA VAL A 323 18.26 17.38 6.51
C VAL A 323 19.72 17.84 6.39
N GLU A 324 20.13 18.84 7.18
CA GLU A 324 21.50 19.36 7.16
C GLU A 324 22.50 18.37 7.78
N ALA A 325 22.14 17.73 8.90
CA ALA A 325 22.97 16.70 9.50
C ALA A 325 23.13 15.47 8.59
N TYR A 326 22.14 15.15 7.75
CA TYR A 326 22.27 14.09 6.74
C TYR A 326 23.33 14.43 5.67
N ARG A 327 23.54 15.71 5.35
CA ARG A 327 24.61 16.14 4.43
C ARG A 327 25.99 15.96 5.03
N GLU A 328 26.15 16.22 6.33
CA GLU A 328 27.41 16.05 7.06
C GLU A 328 27.72 14.58 7.39
N ASN A 329 26.75 13.86 7.96
CA ASN A 329 26.90 12.46 8.38
C ASN A 329 25.58 11.68 8.21
N PRO A 330 25.43 10.94 7.09
CA PRO A 330 24.22 10.17 6.79
C PRO A 330 23.86 9.12 7.83
N THR A 331 24.84 8.46 8.47
CA THR A 331 24.56 7.37 9.41
C THR A 331 23.95 7.89 10.71
N ALA A 332 24.52 8.97 11.27
CA ALA A 332 24.01 9.59 12.49
C ALA A 332 22.60 10.18 12.31
N ALA A 333 22.31 10.72 11.12
CA ALA A 333 20.98 11.22 10.76
C ALA A 333 19.96 10.06 10.65
N ARG A 334 20.33 8.94 10.01
CA ARG A 334 19.47 7.74 9.90
C ARG A 334 19.14 7.14 11.26
N GLU A 335 20.13 6.97 12.14
CA GLU A 335 19.90 6.50 13.52
C GLU A 335 18.91 7.40 14.28
N THR A 336 18.99 8.71 14.05
CA THR A 336 18.08 9.67 14.69
C THR A 336 16.67 9.59 14.09
N ILE A 337 16.54 9.43 12.78
CA ILE A 337 15.26 9.20 12.09
C ILE A 337 14.59 7.93 12.65
N ASP A 338 15.32 6.82 12.72
CA ASP A 338 14.81 5.54 13.22
C ASP A 338 14.36 5.63 14.68
N TYR A 339 15.12 6.34 15.52
CA TYR A 339 14.74 6.61 16.90
C TYR A 339 13.43 7.43 16.98
N LEU A 340 13.31 8.49 16.21
CA LEU A 340 12.15 9.37 16.25
C LEU A 340 10.87 8.67 15.74
N ILE A 341 10.98 7.79 14.73
CA ILE A 341 9.84 7.01 14.22
C ILE A 341 9.33 6.02 15.27
N ASN A 342 10.24 5.31 15.94
CA ASN A 342 9.89 4.18 16.80
C ASN A 342 9.65 4.55 18.27
N SER A 343 10.17 5.69 18.74
CA SER A 343 10.21 6.02 20.17
C SER A 343 9.61 7.38 20.53
N THR A 344 8.98 8.09 19.58
CA THR A 344 8.42 9.43 19.84
C THR A 344 7.13 9.71 19.06
N ASN A 345 6.43 10.79 19.43
CA ASN A 345 5.25 11.28 18.70
C ASN A 345 5.57 12.27 17.56
N GLN A 346 6.84 12.43 17.19
CA GLN A 346 7.30 13.42 16.19
C GLN A 346 7.38 12.85 14.76
N GLN A 347 6.67 11.77 14.47
CA GLN A 347 6.63 11.13 13.15
C GLN A 347 6.36 12.12 12.00
N PRO A 348 5.40 13.07 12.09
CA PRO A 348 5.13 13.99 10.97
C PRO A 348 6.35 14.84 10.56
N VAL A 349 7.16 15.28 11.53
CA VAL A 349 8.35 16.09 11.28
C VAL A 349 9.45 15.26 10.63
N VAL A 350 9.59 14.00 11.04
CA VAL A 350 10.56 13.05 10.47
C VAL A 350 10.19 12.71 9.03
N LEU A 351 8.91 12.43 8.77
CA LEU A 351 8.45 12.08 7.42
C LEU A 351 8.66 13.24 6.43
N GLN A 352 8.41 14.48 6.86
CA GLN A 352 8.75 15.68 6.09
C GLN A 352 10.27 15.83 5.84
N ALA A 353 11.10 15.52 6.84
CA ALA A 353 12.56 15.55 6.69
C ALA A 353 13.06 14.46 5.72
N MET A 354 12.54 13.23 5.82
CA MET A 354 12.82 12.14 4.90
C MET A 354 12.45 12.51 3.46
N ALA A 355 11.27 13.11 3.28
CA ALA A 355 10.83 13.61 1.98
C ALA A 355 11.78 14.66 1.42
N SER A 356 12.19 15.61 2.26
CA SER A 356 13.13 16.68 1.88
C SER A 356 14.51 16.13 1.52
N ILE A 357 15.01 15.12 2.24
CA ILE A 357 16.27 14.42 1.93
C ILE A 357 16.16 13.72 0.58
N ALA A 358 15.08 12.96 0.35
CA ALA A 358 14.85 12.25 -0.91
C ALA A 358 14.80 13.22 -2.10
N VAL A 359 14.00 14.27 -2.00
CA VAL A 359 13.90 15.33 -3.04
C VAL A 359 15.26 15.98 -3.29
N THR A 360 16.01 16.31 -2.24
CA THR A 360 17.34 16.92 -2.36
C THR A 360 18.32 16.00 -3.09
N ARG A 361 18.32 14.70 -2.77
CA ARG A 361 19.17 13.70 -3.44
C ARG A 361 18.80 13.52 -4.90
N LEU A 362 17.51 13.34 -5.20
CA LEU A 362 17.02 13.22 -6.58
C LEU A 362 17.35 14.46 -7.44
N ASN A 363 17.30 15.65 -6.85
CA ASN A 363 17.64 16.90 -7.53
C ASN A 363 19.16 17.08 -7.74
N SER A 364 19.99 16.40 -6.95
CA SER A 364 21.45 16.49 -7.03
C SER A 364 22.07 15.63 -8.14
N CYS A 365 21.32 14.73 -8.77
CA CYS A 365 21.80 13.90 -9.87
C CYS A 365 22.27 14.75 -11.07
N GLN A 366 23.49 14.51 -11.53
CA GLN A 366 24.08 15.18 -12.70
C GLN A 366 24.43 14.20 -13.82
N THR A 367 24.69 12.95 -13.48
CA THR A 367 25.16 11.92 -14.40
C THR A 367 24.20 10.74 -14.49
N LEU A 368 24.39 9.89 -15.50
CA LEU A 368 23.66 8.63 -15.65
C LEU A 368 23.94 7.68 -14.48
N SER A 369 25.17 7.68 -13.93
CA SER A 369 25.53 6.87 -12.77
C SER A 369 24.78 7.31 -11.52
N ASP A 370 24.69 8.62 -11.27
CA ASP A 370 23.97 9.12 -10.10
C ASP A 370 22.52 8.64 -10.13
N ILE A 371 21.86 8.68 -11.30
CA ILE A 371 20.48 8.19 -11.45
C ILE A 371 20.39 6.69 -11.17
N ALA A 372 21.32 5.88 -11.69
CA ALA A 372 21.31 4.42 -11.52
C ALA A 372 21.51 3.98 -10.05
N ASP A 373 22.26 4.75 -9.29
CA ASP A 373 22.66 4.42 -7.92
C ASP A 373 21.61 4.92 -6.88
N MET A 374 20.61 5.72 -7.30
CA MET A 374 19.56 6.27 -6.41
C MET A 374 18.74 5.20 -5.68
N THR A 375 18.46 4.07 -6.33
CA THR A 375 17.71 2.97 -5.70
C THR A 375 18.46 2.41 -4.50
N GLU A 376 19.79 2.33 -4.57
CA GLU A 376 20.63 1.87 -3.46
C GLU A 376 20.80 2.96 -2.40
N GLU A 377 21.02 4.22 -2.80
CA GLU A 377 21.19 5.34 -1.87
C GLU A 377 19.94 5.62 -1.01
N LEU A 378 18.75 5.40 -1.55
CA LEU A 378 17.46 5.63 -0.89
C LEU A 378 16.83 4.34 -0.35
N ALA A 379 17.54 3.21 -0.35
CA ALA A 379 17.05 1.92 0.14
C ALA A 379 16.63 1.93 1.63
N TRP A 380 17.11 2.91 2.41
CA TRP A 380 16.74 3.10 3.82
C TRP A 380 15.32 3.67 4.00
N ILE A 381 14.70 4.22 2.95
CA ILE A 381 13.31 4.67 3.00
C ILE A 381 12.41 3.42 2.99
N PRO A 382 11.46 3.30 3.92
CA PRO A 382 10.59 2.13 4.00
C PRO A 382 9.73 1.98 2.74
N SER A 383 9.47 0.73 2.34
CA SER A 383 8.53 0.38 1.27
C SER A 383 7.28 -0.25 1.88
N PRO A 384 6.07 0.31 1.66
CA PRO A 384 5.74 1.45 0.82
C PRO A 384 6.19 2.80 1.42
N PRO A 385 6.56 3.80 0.60
CA PRO A 385 6.95 5.09 1.12
C PRO A 385 5.77 5.79 1.81
N PRO A 386 6.06 6.68 2.77
CA PRO A 386 5.07 7.53 3.42
C PRO A 386 4.09 8.19 2.44
N LYS A 387 2.82 8.35 2.85
CA LYS A 387 1.78 8.98 2.01
C LYS A 387 2.18 10.38 1.50
N GLU A 388 3.01 11.08 2.27
CA GLU A 388 3.55 12.41 1.97
C GLU A 388 4.57 12.41 0.81
N LEU A 389 5.26 11.29 0.59
CA LEU A 389 6.20 11.10 -0.53
C LEU A 389 5.50 10.76 -1.85
N GLY A 390 4.18 10.53 -1.79
CA GLY A 390 3.28 10.42 -2.94
C GLY A 390 3.59 9.22 -3.86
N LEU A 391 2.79 9.12 -4.93
CA LEU A 391 2.95 8.09 -5.96
C LEU A 391 4.17 8.32 -6.88
N VAL A 392 4.87 9.45 -6.72
CA VAL A 392 5.94 9.90 -7.63
C VAL A 392 7.28 9.27 -7.27
N LEU A 393 7.65 9.20 -5.98
CA LEU A 393 8.93 8.64 -5.55
C LEU A 393 9.12 7.18 -5.97
N PRO A 394 8.16 6.25 -5.76
CA PRO A 394 8.30 4.87 -6.25
C PRO A 394 8.60 4.80 -7.75
N GLN A 395 7.88 5.60 -8.56
CA GLN A 395 8.06 5.60 -10.00
C GLN A 395 9.46 6.07 -10.40
N LEU A 396 10.03 7.06 -9.69
CA LEU A 396 11.41 7.50 -9.94
C LEU A 396 12.45 6.44 -9.52
N LEU A 397 12.19 5.70 -8.43
CA LEU A 397 13.06 4.60 -7.99
C LEU A 397 13.01 3.42 -8.97
N ASP A 398 11.84 3.09 -9.51
CA ASP A 398 11.68 2.08 -10.57
C ASP A 398 12.47 2.48 -11.83
N MET A 399 12.39 3.76 -12.23
CA MET A 399 13.16 4.29 -13.36
C MET A 399 14.67 4.26 -13.10
N SER A 400 15.11 4.54 -11.87
CA SER A 400 16.52 4.41 -11.46
C SER A 400 16.99 2.96 -11.63
N GLN A 401 16.18 1.98 -11.22
CA GLN A 401 16.48 0.56 -11.41
C GLN A 401 16.55 0.17 -12.90
N ASP A 402 15.62 0.66 -13.73
CA ASP A 402 15.64 0.47 -15.18
C ASP A 402 16.92 1.04 -15.81
N VAL A 403 17.37 2.21 -15.36
CA VAL A 403 18.61 2.85 -15.81
C VAL A 403 19.83 2.04 -15.39
N SER A 404 19.83 1.49 -14.17
CA SER A 404 20.88 0.59 -13.68
C SER A 404 20.96 -0.69 -14.53
N ALA A 405 19.81 -1.30 -14.86
CA ALA A 405 19.74 -2.45 -15.75
C ALA A 405 20.22 -2.12 -17.17
N ALA A 406 19.89 -0.93 -17.69
CA ALA A 406 20.37 -0.45 -18.99
C ALA A 406 21.90 -0.34 -19.00
N ARG A 407 22.52 0.16 -17.92
CA ARG A 407 23.99 0.29 -17.78
C ARG A 407 24.73 -1.05 -17.81
N GLN A 408 24.09 -2.12 -17.33
CA GLN A 408 24.68 -3.46 -17.29
C GLN A 408 24.67 -4.19 -18.65
N ALA A 409 23.94 -3.68 -19.65
CA ALA A 409 23.94 -4.29 -20.98
C ALA A 409 25.30 -4.15 -21.67
N THR A 410 25.74 -5.17 -22.39
CA THR A 410 27.10 -5.24 -22.99
C THR A 410 27.30 -4.38 -24.23
N ALA A 411 26.24 -4.06 -24.99
CA ALA A 411 26.33 -3.34 -26.26
C ALA A 411 25.68 -1.94 -26.17
N ALA A 412 26.37 -0.91 -26.69
CA ALA A 412 25.92 0.48 -26.65
C ALA A 412 24.52 0.70 -27.26
N HIS A 413 24.21 0.01 -28.38
CA HIS A 413 22.88 0.04 -28.99
C HIS A 413 21.80 -0.51 -28.04
N ARG A 414 22.08 -1.64 -27.37
CA ARG A 414 21.16 -2.25 -26.40
C ARG A 414 20.98 -1.37 -25.15
N GLN A 415 22.06 -0.73 -24.69
CA GLN A 415 21.98 0.26 -23.60
C GLN A 415 21.04 1.42 -23.98
N SER A 416 21.20 2.00 -25.18
CA SER A 416 20.30 3.05 -25.69
C SER A 416 18.84 2.57 -25.80
N GLU A 417 18.61 1.36 -26.32
CA GLU A 417 17.27 0.81 -26.46
C GLU A 417 16.58 0.61 -25.10
N LEU A 418 17.32 0.12 -24.09
CA LEU A 418 16.79 -0.06 -22.74
C LEU A 418 16.46 1.27 -22.05
N LEU A 419 17.16 2.37 -22.38
CA LEU A 419 16.85 3.71 -21.88
C LEU A 419 15.51 4.29 -22.43
N ASN A 420 14.96 3.74 -23.51
CA ASN A 420 13.65 4.20 -24.02
C ASN A 420 12.52 4.05 -23.00
N ARG A 421 12.56 2.99 -22.19
CA ARG A 421 11.55 2.73 -21.15
C ARG A 421 11.53 3.82 -20.06
N PRO A 422 12.62 4.10 -19.35
CA PRO A 422 12.64 5.15 -18.34
C PRO A 422 12.40 6.54 -18.93
N ILE A 423 12.90 6.85 -20.14
CA ILE A 423 12.61 8.13 -20.82
C ILE A 423 11.11 8.30 -21.10
N SER A 424 10.46 7.26 -21.63
CA SER A 424 9.02 7.28 -21.90
C SER A 424 8.20 7.37 -20.61
N ALA A 425 8.64 6.70 -19.56
CA ALA A 425 8.01 6.75 -18.25
C ALA A 425 8.13 8.14 -17.61
N LEU A 426 9.29 8.80 -17.69
CA LEU A 426 9.47 10.20 -17.27
C LEU A 426 8.57 11.16 -18.04
N ARG A 427 8.41 10.98 -19.37
CA ARG A 427 7.48 11.81 -20.16
C ARG A 427 6.04 11.64 -19.73
N ARG A 428 5.59 10.41 -19.47
CA ARG A 428 4.24 10.13 -18.95
C ARG A 428 4.05 10.77 -17.58
N LEU A 429 5.04 10.65 -16.69
CA LEU A 429 5.01 11.23 -15.35
C LEU A 429 4.99 12.77 -15.38
N LYS A 430 5.76 13.39 -16.28
CA LYS A 430 5.72 14.84 -16.51
C LYS A 430 4.32 15.31 -16.91
N ASN A 431 3.69 14.60 -17.85
CA ASN A 431 2.36 14.95 -18.32
C ASN A 431 1.28 14.72 -17.25
N SER A 432 1.39 13.66 -16.45
CA SER A 432 0.44 13.40 -15.36
C SER A 432 0.55 14.44 -14.24
N LEU A 433 1.76 14.91 -13.93
CA LEU A 433 1.98 15.96 -12.95
C LEU A 433 1.51 17.33 -13.43
N ALA A 434 1.68 17.65 -14.72
CA ALA A 434 1.17 18.89 -15.30
C ALA A 434 -0.37 18.98 -15.26
N LEU A 435 -1.06 17.84 -15.27
CA LEU A 435 -2.52 17.73 -15.19
C LEU A 435 -3.03 17.50 -13.75
N GLY A 436 -2.12 17.38 -12.78
CA GLY A 436 -2.43 17.10 -11.39
C GLY A 436 -2.99 18.32 -10.64
N LYS A 437 -3.83 18.08 -9.62
CA LYS A 437 -4.40 19.15 -8.79
C LYS A 437 -3.41 19.77 -7.78
N ASN A 438 -2.25 19.14 -7.55
CA ASN A 438 -1.29 19.53 -6.52
C ASN A 438 -0.11 20.31 -7.13
N ALA A 439 -0.24 21.64 -7.19
CA ALA A 439 0.77 22.52 -7.78
C ALA A 439 2.16 22.40 -7.13
N GLU A 440 2.23 22.22 -5.81
CA GLU A 440 3.49 22.10 -5.06
C GLU A 440 4.30 20.84 -5.43
N VAL A 441 3.61 19.71 -5.60
CA VAL A 441 4.25 18.45 -6.04
C VAL A 441 4.74 18.58 -7.48
N ALA A 442 3.94 19.24 -8.33
CA ALA A 442 4.31 19.48 -9.73
C ALA A 442 5.54 20.40 -9.84
N THR A 443 5.68 21.43 -9.00
CA THR A 443 6.86 22.30 -9.01
C THR A 443 8.10 21.59 -8.47
N THR A 444 7.98 20.85 -7.37
CA THR A 444 9.12 20.18 -6.72
C THR A 444 9.67 19.05 -7.59
N PHE A 445 8.82 18.14 -8.06
CA PHE A 445 9.25 17.01 -8.88
C PHE A 445 9.38 17.35 -10.37
N GLY A 446 8.70 18.38 -10.86
CA GLY A 446 8.79 18.78 -12.28
C GLY A 446 10.20 19.17 -12.71
N SER A 447 10.92 19.90 -11.85
CA SER A 447 12.33 20.27 -12.09
C SER A 447 13.24 19.04 -12.13
N ILE A 448 13.05 18.09 -11.21
CA ILE A 448 13.78 16.82 -11.12
C ILE A 448 13.55 15.98 -12.38
N ILE A 449 12.29 15.79 -12.76
CA ILE A 449 11.91 15.00 -13.95
C ILE A 449 12.48 15.60 -15.22
N GLN A 450 12.44 16.93 -15.36
CA GLN A 450 13.03 17.61 -16.51
C GLN A 450 14.56 17.42 -16.55
N ARG A 451 15.24 17.52 -15.41
CA ARG A 451 16.68 17.29 -15.32
C ARG A 451 17.05 15.85 -15.67
N TRP A 452 16.37 14.87 -15.08
CA TRP A 452 16.58 13.45 -15.36
C TRP A 452 16.31 13.13 -16.82
N GLN A 453 15.22 13.65 -17.38
CA GLN A 453 14.91 13.49 -18.81
C GLN A 453 16.07 14.02 -19.68
N SER A 454 16.60 15.21 -19.37
CA SER A 454 17.74 15.78 -20.11
C SER A 454 19.00 14.91 -20.00
N ILE A 455 19.30 14.36 -18.81
CA ILE A 455 20.46 13.47 -18.59
C ILE A 455 20.29 12.19 -19.40
N LEU A 456 19.13 11.53 -19.31
CA LEU A 456 18.86 10.27 -20.01
C LEU A 456 18.83 10.46 -21.53
N GLU A 457 18.20 11.53 -22.05
CA GLU A 457 18.18 11.81 -23.49
C GLU A 457 19.58 12.15 -24.02
N THR A 458 20.42 12.83 -23.23
CA THR A 458 21.82 13.10 -23.62
C THR A 458 22.65 11.82 -23.61
N ALA A 459 22.52 11.00 -22.58
CA ALA A 459 23.19 9.70 -22.50
C ALA A 459 22.77 8.78 -23.65
N GLN A 460 21.46 8.75 -23.98
CA GLN A 460 20.93 8.00 -25.11
C GLN A 460 21.57 8.42 -26.44
N ARG A 461 21.63 9.73 -26.72
CA ARG A 461 22.27 10.24 -27.95
C ARG A 461 23.75 9.87 -28.04
N ASN A 462 24.49 9.98 -26.93
CA ASN A 462 25.90 9.60 -26.88
C ASN A 462 26.09 8.09 -27.13
N LEU A 463 25.22 7.25 -26.55
CA LEU A 463 25.23 5.80 -26.76
C LEU A 463 24.84 5.41 -28.19
N GLU A 464 23.89 6.12 -28.80
CA GLU A 464 23.56 5.97 -30.21
C GLU A 464 24.71 6.36 -31.12
N GLU A 465 25.42 7.45 -30.82
CA GLU A 465 26.60 7.88 -31.55
C GLU A 465 27.74 6.86 -31.41
N GLN A 466 27.99 6.36 -30.20
CA GLN A 466 28.95 5.27 -29.96
C GLN A 466 28.54 3.98 -30.68
N GLY A 467 27.25 3.65 -30.72
CA GLY A 467 26.74 2.52 -31.50
C GLY A 467 26.91 2.70 -33.00
N ARG A 468 26.77 3.93 -33.51
CA ARG A 468 27.09 4.25 -34.92
C ARG A 468 28.59 4.09 -35.20
N LEU A 469 29.44 4.47 -34.24
CA LEU A 469 30.90 4.28 -34.35
C LEU A 469 31.32 2.81 -34.23
N SER A 470 30.59 1.98 -33.47
CA SER A 470 30.92 0.56 -33.29
C SER A 470 30.65 -0.30 -34.53
N LYS A 471 30.11 0.28 -35.62
CA LYS A 471 29.79 -0.38 -36.89
C LYS A 471 28.85 -1.61 -36.78
N GLU A 472 28.35 -1.98 -35.60
CA GLU A 472 27.48 -3.15 -35.46
C GLU A 472 26.14 -2.96 -36.20
N ILE A 473 25.61 -4.05 -36.75
CA ILE A 473 24.32 -4.01 -37.42
C ILE A 473 23.22 -4.18 -36.37
N ARG A 474 22.29 -3.22 -36.29
CA ARG A 474 21.18 -3.25 -35.33
C ARG A 474 20.31 -4.50 -35.49
N GLN A 475 20.12 -5.27 -34.42
CA GLN A 475 19.21 -6.43 -34.44
C GLN A 475 17.76 -5.99 -34.66
N VAL A 476 17.18 -6.41 -35.78
CA VAL A 476 15.81 -6.03 -36.20
C VAL A 476 14.83 -7.20 -36.15
N TYR A 477 15.33 -8.44 -36.16
CA TYR A 477 14.48 -9.62 -36.10
C TYR A 477 14.06 -9.90 -34.66
N ILE A 478 12.79 -10.27 -34.47
CA ILE A 478 12.19 -10.59 -33.18
C ILE A 478 11.62 -12.00 -33.30
N ALA A 479 12.35 -12.97 -32.76
CA ALA A 479 11.89 -14.36 -32.69
C ALA A 479 11.19 -14.64 -31.36
N GLY A 480 10.08 -15.39 -31.42
CA GLY A 480 9.39 -15.93 -30.24
C GLY A 480 8.16 -15.14 -29.81
N ASN A 481 8.34 -13.88 -29.41
CA ASN A 481 7.26 -13.06 -28.88
C ASN A 481 6.28 -12.62 -29.97
N ALA A 482 4.99 -12.51 -29.61
CA ALA A 482 4.00 -11.88 -30.49
C ALA A 482 4.36 -10.40 -30.69
N LEU A 483 4.35 -9.96 -31.95
CA LEU A 483 4.69 -8.59 -32.31
C LEU A 483 3.58 -7.65 -31.82
N ASP A 484 3.98 -6.54 -31.20
CA ASP A 484 3.07 -5.50 -30.71
C ASP A 484 3.30 -4.21 -31.51
N PRO A 485 2.26 -3.54 -32.03
CA PRO A 485 2.43 -2.30 -32.80
C PRO A 485 3.22 -1.21 -32.05
N GLN A 486 3.13 -1.14 -30.72
CA GLN A 486 3.80 -0.11 -29.94
C GLN A 486 5.32 -0.32 -29.82
N THR A 487 5.80 -1.57 -29.94
CA THR A 487 7.22 -1.93 -29.74
C THR A 487 7.90 -2.37 -31.01
N ALA A 488 7.17 -3.05 -31.89
CA ALA A 488 7.68 -3.61 -33.14
C ALA A 488 7.38 -2.72 -34.36
N GLU A 489 6.59 -1.66 -34.22
CA GLU A 489 6.34 -0.63 -35.25
C GLU A 489 6.06 -1.24 -36.64
N ASN A 490 6.97 -1.06 -37.61
CA ASN A 490 6.80 -1.49 -39.00
C ASN A 490 7.38 -2.89 -39.30
N ARG A 491 7.75 -3.67 -38.27
CA ARG A 491 8.37 -5.00 -38.43
C ARG A 491 7.38 -6.12 -38.80
N PHE A 492 6.07 -5.88 -38.68
CA PHE A 492 5.04 -6.81 -39.14
C PHE A 492 4.89 -6.73 -40.66
N LYS A 493 5.04 -7.86 -41.36
CA LYS A 493 5.03 -7.96 -42.84
C LYS A 493 4.03 -8.99 -43.33
N GLY A 494 3.42 -8.70 -44.48
CA GLY A 494 2.44 -9.56 -45.16
C GLY A 494 1.04 -9.57 -44.55
N ARG A 495 0.22 -10.55 -44.96
CA ARG A 495 -1.15 -10.83 -44.46
C ARG A 495 -2.23 -9.80 -44.81
N MET A 496 -2.00 -8.97 -45.83
CA MET A 496 -2.97 -7.95 -46.23
C MET A 496 -4.24 -8.56 -46.84
N ASP A 497 -4.11 -9.73 -47.46
CA ASP A 497 -5.21 -10.56 -47.94
C ASP A 497 -6.14 -10.99 -46.79
N LEU A 498 -5.57 -11.50 -45.69
CA LEU A 498 -6.30 -11.90 -44.50
C LEU A 498 -7.05 -10.73 -43.87
N PHE A 499 -6.38 -9.59 -43.68
CA PHE A 499 -7.04 -8.42 -43.08
C PHE A 499 -8.19 -7.90 -43.93
N ARG A 500 -8.01 -7.89 -45.26
CA ARG A 500 -9.08 -7.52 -46.20
C ARG A 500 -10.24 -8.51 -46.16
N GLU A 501 -9.97 -9.82 -46.06
CA GLU A 501 -11.03 -10.83 -45.93
C GLU A 501 -11.79 -10.68 -44.62
N ILE A 502 -11.10 -10.51 -43.48
CA ILE A 502 -11.72 -10.26 -42.17
C ILE A 502 -12.60 -9.01 -42.22
N GLU A 503 -12.09 -7.90 -42.77
CA GLU A 503 -12.83 -6.64 -42.89
C GLU A 503 -14.08 -6.81 -43.76
N THR A 504 -13.94 -7.44 -44.92
CA THR A 504 -15.05 -7.67 -45.86
C THR A 504 -16.15 -8.51 -45.22
N LEU A 505 -15.79 -9.57 -44.49
CA LEU A 505 -16.75 -10.46 -43.83
C LEU A 505 -17.43 -9.78 -42.64
N ALA A 506 -16.69 -9.04 -41.81
CA ALA A 506 -17.23 -8.37 -40.63
C ALA A 506 -18.17 -7.19 -40.97
N LEU A 507 -17.90 -6.51 -42.09
CA LEU A 507 -18.72 -5.40 -42.58
C LEU A 507 -19.91 -5.85 -43.45
N SER A 508 -20.08 -7.15 -43.70
CA SER A 508 -21.23 -7.67 -44.45
C SER A 508 -22.56 -7.48 -43.71
N GLU A 509 -23.67 -7.51 -44.46
CA GLU A 509 -25.03 -7.33 -43.91
C GLU A 509 -25.35 -8.39 -42.84
N SER A 510 -24.94 -9.64 -43.09
CA SER A 510 -25.07 -10.77 -42.17
C SER A 510 -23.68 -11.35 -41.86
N PRO A 511 -22.94 -10.78 -40.89
CA PRO A 511 -21.58 -11.19 -40.61
C PRO A 511 -21.54 -12.64 -40.10
N PRO A 512 -20.73 -13.53 -40.70
CA PRO A 512 -20.54 -14.87 -40.19
C PRO A 512 -19.67 -14.84 -38.92
N VAL A 513 -19.67 -15.95 -38.18
CA VAL A 513 -18.64 -16.18 -37.16
C VAL A 513 -17.32 -16.42 -37.87
N LEU A 514 -16.24 -15.78 -37.42
CA LEU A 514 -14.90 -16.01 -37.98
C LEU A 514 -14.12 -16.97 -37.09
N LEU A 515 -13.48 -17.98 -37.68
CA LEU A 515 -12.55 -18.87 -36.99
C LEU A 515 -11.16 -18.72 -37.63
N LEU A 516 -10.28 -17.96 -37.01
CA LEU A 516 -8.88 -17.85 -37.38
C LEU A 516 -8.11 -19.02 -36.77
N TYR A 517 -7.65 -19.95 -37.60
CA TYR A 517 -6.94 -21.13 -37.12
C TYR A 517 -5.63 -21.31 -37.88
N GLY A 518 -4.64 -21.92 -37.22
CA GLY A 518 -3.35 -22.18 -37.84
C GLY A 518 -2.35 -22.76 -36.86
N GLY A 519 -1.22 -23.22 -37.38
CA GLY A 519 -0.16 -23.82 -36.58
C GLY A 519 0.37 -22.89 -35.47
N ARG A 520 1.07 -23.46 -34.49
CA ARG A 520 1.79 -22.65 -33.50
C ARG A 520 2.86 -21.80 -34.20
N ARG A 521 3.07 -20.58 -33.68
CA ARG A 521 4.09 -19.64 -34.18
C ARG A 521 3.91 -19.21 -35.65
N THR A 522 2.70 -19.32 -36.23
CA THR A 522 2.36 -18.76 -37.57
C THR A 522 1.99 -17.27 -37.53
N GLY A 523 1.96 -16.65 -36.34
CA GLY A 523 1.71 -15.22 -36.17
C GLY A 523 0.25 -14.83 -35.95
N LYS A 524 -0.59 -15.74 -35.41
CA LYS A 524 -2.01 -15.47 -35.10
C LYS A 524 -2.19 -14.25 -34.19
N THR A 525 -1.67 -14.30 -32.97
CA THR A 525 -1.74 -13.20 -31.99
C THR A 525 -1.11 -11.91 -32.53
N SER A 526 0.02 -12.00 -33.25
CA SER A 526 0.62 -10.82 -33.91
C SER A 526 -0.34 -10.20 -34.93
N SER A 527 -1.01 -11.02 -35.75
CA SER A 527 -1.97 -10.55 -36.74
C SER A 527 -3.18 -9.87 -36.08
N LEU A 528 -3.68 -10.42 -34.97
CA LEU A 528 -4.77 -9.82 -34.22
C LEU A 528 -4.39 -8.48 -33.58
N LYS A 529 -3.16 -8.36 -33.06
CA LYS A 529 -2.66 -7.11 -32.47
C LYS A 529 -2.49 -5.99 -33.50
N TYR A 530 -2.08 -6.33 -34.73
CA TYR A 530 -1.93 -5.38 -35.83
C TYR A 530 -3.24 -5.10 -36.58
N LEU A 531 -4.30 -5.86 -36.32
CA LEU A 531 -5.59 -5.71 -37.01
C LEU A 531 -6.15 -4.28 -36.91
N PRO A 532 -6.12 -3.57 -35.76
CA PRO A 532 -6.58 -2.18 -35.67
C PRO A 532 -5.84 -1.18 -36.58
N ASP A 533 -4.57 -1.46 -36.91
CA ASP A 533 -3.76 -0.59 -37.78
C ASP A 533 -3.97 -0.89 -39.27
N LYS A 534 -4.63 -2.01 -39.59
CA LYS A 534 -4.74 -2.56 -40.95
C LYS A 534 -6.16 -2.62 -41.49
N VAL A 535 -7.17 -2.34 -40.67
CA VAL A 535 -8.58 -2.22 -41.08
C VAL A 535 -9.04 -0.77 -41.06
N GLY A 536 -10.10 -0.47 -41.81
CA GLY A 536 -10.71 0.85 -41.87
C GLY A 536 -11.40 1.25 -40.56
N ALA A 537 -11.57 2.56 -40.36
CA ALA A 537 -12.10 3.12 -39.12
C ALA A 537 -13.58 2.76 -38.82
N SER A 538 -14.31 2.14 -39.75
CA SER A 538 -15.67 1.63 -39.55
C SER A 538 -15.70 0.35 -38.71
N LEU A 539 -14.62 -0.45 -38.76
CA LEU A 539 -14.45 -1.67 -37.99
C LEU A 539 -13.58 -1.39 -36.76
N ILE A 540 -14.03 -1.83 -35.59
CA ILE A 540 -13.33 -1.67 -34.31
C ILE A 540 -12.96 -3.06 -33.79
N PRO A 541 -11.71 -3.51 -34.00
CA PRO A 541 -11.23 -4.77 -33.45
C PRO A 541 -10.93 -4.64 -31.95
N LEU A 542 -11.51 -5.52 -31.15
CA LEU A 542 -11.36 -5.58 -29.70
C LEU A 542 -10.75 -6.94 -29.35
N LEU A 543 -9.46 -6.95 -29.04
CA LEU A 543 -8.72 -8.16 -28.68
C LEU A 543 -8.94 -8.52 -27.21
N VAL A 544 -9.30 -9.77 -26.98
CA VAL A 544 -9.44 -10.40 -25.67
C VAL A 544 -8.60 -11.68 -25.67
N ASP A 545 -7.60 -11.72 -24.81
CA ASP A 545 -6.75 -12.88 -24.55
C ASP A 545 -7.38 -13.74 -23.44
N LEU A 546 -7.84 -14.94 -23.78
CA LEU A 546 -8.50 -15.83 -22.84
C LEU A 546 -7.53 -16.71 -22.03
N GLN A 547 -6.21 -16.59 -22.21
CA GLN A 547 -5.25 -17.31 -21.35
C GLN A 547 -5.39 -16.89 -19.88
N GLY A 548 -5.57 -15.60 -19.61
CA GLY A 548 -5.80 -15.09 -18.26
C GLY A 548 -7.19 -15.43 -17.71
N ALA A 549 -8.16 -15.77 -18.58
CA ALA A 549 -9.52 -16.08 -18.19
C ALA A 549 -9.64 -17.46 -17.50
N ALA A 550 -8.74 -18.40 -17.79
CA ALA A 550 -8.68 -19.70 -17.13
C ALA A 550 -8.38 -19.61 -15.62
N SER A 551 -7.75 -18.50 -15.17
CA SER A 551 -7.54 -18.24 -13.74
C SER A 551 -8.80 -17.78 -13.00
N ALA A 552 -9.83 -17.33 -13.74
CA ALA A 552 -11.11 -16.94 -13.17
C ALA A 552 -11.95 -18.20 -12.90
N THR A 553 -11.88 -18.70 -11.66
CA THR A 553 -12.71 -19.84 -11.19
C THR A 553 -14.20 -19.52 -11.05
N THR A 554 -14.64 -18.30 -11.41
CA THR A 554 -16.03 -17.83 -11.26
C THR A 554 -16.52 -17.08 -12.50
N LEU A 555 -17.83 -17.16 -12.75
CA LEU A 555 -18.53 -16.43 -13.82
C LEU A 555 -18.36 -14.91 -13.70
N GLN A 556 -18.36 -14.38 -12.47
CA GLN A 556 -18.09 -12.97 -12.19
C GLN A 556 -16.65 -12.60 -12.59
N GLY A 557 -15.67 -13.44 -12.24
CA GLY A 557 -14.27 -13.20 -12.60
C GLY A 557 -14.07 -13.16 -14.11
N LEU A 558 -14.71 -14.07 -14.85
CA LEU A 558 -14.69 -14.06 -16.32
C LEU A 558 -15.32 -12.78 -16.87
N ALA A 559 -16.49 -12.37 -16.38
CA ALA A 559 -17.15 -11.15 -16.84
C ALA A 559 -16.31 -9.90 -16.57
N ASN A 560 -15.74 -9.77 -15.36
CA ASN A 560 -14.82 -8.67 -15.01
C ASN A 560 -13.59 -8.65 -15.93
N ASN A 561 -13.04 -9.84 -16.23
CA ASN A 561 -11.89 -9.98 -17.12
C ASN A 561 -12.24 -9.52 -18.55
N LEU A 562 -13.38 -9.96 -19.10
CA LEU A 562 -13.85 -9.51 -20.42
C LEU A 562 -14.01 -7.99 -20.48
N VAL A 563 -14.62 -7.36 -19.48
CA VAL A 563 -14.78 -5.89 -19.43
C VAL A 563 -13.43 -5.19 -19.40
N SER A 564 -12.52 -5.64 -18.54
CA SER A 564 -11.18 -5.05 -18.42
C SER A 564 -10.44 -5.13 -19.75
N GLN A 565 -10.44 -6.30 -20.40
CA GLN A 565 -9.73 -6.51 -21.64
C GLN A 565 -10.35 -5.74 -22.82
N ILE A 566 -11.68 -5.73 -22.96
CA ILE A 566 -12.36 -4.95 -24.00
C ILE A 566 -12.10 -3.45 -23.82
N THR A 567 -12.17 -2.95 -22.58
CA THR A 567 -11.92 -1.53 -22.29
C THR A 567 -10.46 -1.17 -22.56
N GLU A 568 -9.52 -2.05 -22.20
CA GLU A 568 -8.10 -1.83 -22.47
C GLU A 568 -7.77 -1.92 -23.97
N ALA A 569 -8.35 -2.86 -24.70
CA ALA A 569 -8.22 -2.95 -26.15
C ALA A 569 -8.72 -1.66 -26.82
N ALA A 570 -9.87 -1.13 -26.40
CA ALA A 570 -10.42 0.13 -26.91
C ALA A 570 -9.51 1.34 -26.65
N ARG A 571 -8.80 1.35 -25.51
CA ARG A 571 -7.81 2.39 -25.17
C ARG A 571 -6.51 2.27 -25.97
N ARG A 572 -6.17 1.07 -26.46
CA ARG A 572 -4.96 0.80 -27.25
C ARG A 572 -5.14 1.02 -28.75
N LEU A 573 -6.36 1.23 -29.22
CA LEU A 573 -6.64 1.57 -30.62
C LEU A 573 -5.89 2.83 -31.08
N PRO A 574 -5.54 2.93 -32.38
CA PRO A 574 -4.89 4.12 -32.95
C PRO A 574 -5.67 5.40 -32.65
N ARG A 575 -7.00 5.31 -32.73
CA ARG A 575 -7.92 6.30 -32.17
C ARG A 575 -8.48 5.76 -30.86
N ARG A 576 -8.01 6.31 -29.74
CA ARG A 576 -8.49 5.93 -28.41
C ARG A 576 -10.00 6.10 -28.30
N LEU A 577 -10.67 5.04 -27.87
CA LEU A 577 -12.10 5.06 -27.56
C LEU A 577 -12.28 4.87 -26.06
N ASP A 578 -13.04 5.76 -25.44
CA ASP A 578 -13.44 5.62 -24.05
C ASP A 578 -14.81 4.93 -24.01
N LEU A 579 -14.82 3.70 -23.50
CA LEU A 579 -16.04 2.91 -23.37
C LEU A 579 -16.66 3.15 -21.98
N PRO A 580 -18.01 3.13 -21.86
CA PRO A 580 -18.66 3.17 -20.56
C PRO A 580 -18.21 1.97 -19.70
N TYR A 581 -18.36 2.04 -18.38
CA TYR A 581 -18.08 0.91 -17.49
C TYR A 581 -19.39 0.23 -17.03
N PRO A 582 -19.52 -1.10 -17.10
CA PRO A 582 -20.72 -1.80 -16.65
C PRO A 582 -20.82 -1.90 -15.13
N ASP A 583 -22.03 -1.81 -14.60
CA ASP A 583 -22.32 -2.14 -13.20
C ASP A 583 -22.47 -3.66 -13.03
N LEU A 584 -21.34 -4.34 -12.84
CA LEU A 584 -21.29 -5.81 -12.66
C LEU A 584 -21.61 -6.28 -11.23
N GLY A 585 -21.90 -5.37 -10.28
CA GLY A 585 -22.04 -5.71 -8.87
C GLY A 585 -23.47 -6.00 -8.40
N ARG A 586 -24.49 -5.58 -9.16
CA ARG A 586 -25.91 -5.61 -8.72
C ARG A 586 -26.78 -6.63 -9.44
N THR A 587 -26.34 -7.15 -10.59
CA THR A 587 -27.12 -8.04 -11.47
C THR A 587 -26.29 -9.23 -11.92
N ASP A 588 -26.92 -10.21 -12.56
CA ASP A 588 -26.18 -11.30 -13.20
C ASP A 588 -25.08 -10.73 -14.14
N PRO A 589 -23.83 -11.22 -14.05
CA PRO A 589 -22.69 -10.59 -14.73
C PRO A 589 -22.83 -10.59 -16.25
N PHE A 590 -23.42 -11.63 -16.83
CA PHE A 590 -23.57 -11.75 -18.27
C PHE A 590 -24.77 -10.98 -18.79
N ILE A 591 -25.83 -10.78 -17.98
CA ILE A 591 -26.90 -9.84 -18.30
C ILE A 591 -26.38 -8.39 -18.28
N ALA A 592 -25.56 -8.05 -17.28
CA ALA A 592 -24.92 -6.74 -17.21
C ALA A 592 -24.02 -6.47 -18.43
N LEU A 593 -23.23 -7.47 -18.85
CA LEU A 593 -22.46 -7.42 -20.09
C LEU A 593 -23.34 -7.20 -21.32
N GLN A 594 -24.45 -7.92 -21.45
CA GLN A 594 -25.37 -7.72 -22.58
C GLN A 594 -25.90 -6.29 -22.64
N ASN A 595 -26.32 -5.73 -21.51
CA ASN A 595 -26.79 -4.33 -21.44
C ASN A 595 -25.68 -3.34 -21.82
N TRP A 596 -24.46 -3.62 -21.37
CA TRP A 596 -23.29 -2.82 -21.65
C TRP A 596 -22.90 -2.79 -23.13
N LEU A 597 -22.91 -3.95 -23.82
CA LEU A 597 -22.68 -3.98 -25.27
C LEU A 597 -23.73 -3.14 -26.03
N GLY A 598 -24.99 -3.16 -25.57
CA GLY A 598 -26.04 -2.30 -26.12
C GLY A 598 -25.82 -0.80 -25.85
N GLN A 599 -25.21 -0.44 -24.72
CA GLN A 599 -24.83 0.95 -24.44
C GLN A 599 -23.69 1.41 -25.35
N ILE A 600 -22.71 0.54 -25.64
CA ILE A 600 -21.62 0.81 -26.57
C ILE A 600 -22.19 1.07 -27.97
N GLU A 601 -23.11 0.24 -28.46
CA GLU A 601 -23.77 0.42 -29.76
C GLU A 601 -24.48 1.78 -29.87
N ARG A 602 -25.20 2.20 -28.83
CA ARG A 602 -25.89 3.51 -28.80
C ARG A 602 -24.92 4.69 -28.80
N THR A 603 -23.73 4.50 -28.22
CA THR A 603 -22.69 5.53 -28.16
C THR A 603 -21.97 5.67 -29.51
N LEU A 604 -21.87 4.58 -30.27
CA LEU A 604 -21.13 4.49 -31.53
C LEU A 604 -21.98 3.79 -32.61
N PRO A 605 -23.07 4.42 -33.11
CA PRO A 605 -24.05 3.77 -33.99
C PRO A 605 -23.50 3.39 -35.37
N ASP A 606 -22.53 4.16 -35.91
CA ASP A 606 -21.96 3.94 -37.25
C ASP A 606 -20.76 3.00 -37.26
N LYS A 607 -20.53 2.26 -36.16
CA LYS A 607 -19.35 1.41 -35.98
C LYS A 607 -19.74 -0.05 -35.86
N ARG A 608 -18.90 -0.91 -36.43
CA ARG A 608 -18.97 -2.36 -36.30
C ARG A 608 -17.86 -2.81 -35.36
N PHE A 609 -18.19 -3.71 -34.44
CA PHE A 609 -17.26 -4.21 -33.44
C PHE A 609 -16.87 -5.65 -33.78
N LEU A 610 -15.58 -5.91 -33.85
CA LEU A 610 -15.04 -7.26 -34.03
C LEU A 610 -14.41 -7.71 -32.72
N LEU A 611 -15.07 -8.61 -32.01
CA LEU A 611 -14.57 -9.18 -30.77
C LEU A 611 -13.65 -10.36 -31.10
N CYS A 612 -12.35 -10.15 -30.95
CA CYS A 612 -11.31 -11.14 -31.23
C CYS A 612 -10.98 -11.90 -29.94
N LEU A 613 -11.41 -13.15 -29.85
CA LEU A 613 -11.17 -14.05 -28.73
C LEU A 613 -9.95 -14.93 -29.05
N ASP A 614 -8.78 -14.58 -28.52
CA ASP A 614 -7.55 -15.36 -28.69
C ASP A 614 -7.48 -16.50 -27.67
N GLU A 615 -7.00 -17.66 -28.10
CA GLU A 615 -6.95 -18.91 -27.32
C GLU A 615 -8.33 -19.33 -26.77
N TYR A 616 -9.34 -19.29 -27.63
CA TYR A 616 -10.74 -19.57 -27.24
C TYR A 616 -10.96 -20.96 -26.63
N GLU A 617 -10.06 -21.92 -26.89
CA GLU A 617 -10.13 -23.26 -26.34
C GLU A 617 -10.18 -23.26 -24.80
N ARG A 618 -9.59 -22.23 -24.17
CA ARG A 618 -9.60 -21.99 -22.72
C ARG A 618 -11.00 -21.76 -22.14
N LEU A 619 -11.98 -21.39 -22.96
CA LEU A 619 -13.38 -21.32 -22.52
C LEU A 619 -13.92 -22.68 -22.09
N SER A 620 -13.42 -23.77 -22.68
CA SER A 620 -13.80 -25.13 -22.29
C SER A 620 -13.42 -25.40 -20.84
N GLU A 621 -12.22 -24.97 -20.42
CA GLU A 621 -11.72 -25.11 -19.06
C GLU A 621 -12.57 -24.31 -18.06
N VAL A 622 -13.01 -23.11 -18.44
CA VAL A 622 -13.92 -22.30 -17.61
C VAL A 622 -15.29 -22.96 -17.48
N VAL A 623 -15.82 -23.54 -18.56
CA VAL A 623 -17.10 -24.27 -18.53
C VAL A 623 -17.00 -25.50 -17.63
N GLU A 624 -15.90 -26.25 -17.69
CA GLU A 624 -15.64 -27.39 -16.80
C GLU A 624 -15.52 -26.95 -15.34
N ALA A 625 -14.73 -25.92 -15.06
CA ALA A 625 -14.51 -25.42 -13.70
C ALA A 625 -15.78 -24.83 -13.06
N THR A 626 -16.60 -24.12 -13.83
CA THR A 626 -17.85 -23.51 -13.34
C THR A 626 -19.07 -24.41 -13.47
N SER A 627 -18.94 -25.55 -14.15
CA SER A 627 -20.05 -26.44 -14.55
C SER A 627 -21.21 -25.70 -15.24
N SER A 628 -20.93 -24.57 -15.89
CA SER A 628 -21.93 -23.67 -16.45
C SER A 628 -21.59 -23.27 -17.88
N ARG A 629 -22.56 -23.38 -18.78
CA ARG A 629 -22.43 -22.97 -20.19
C ARG A 629 -22.83 -21.52 -20.44
N VAL A 630 -23.07 -20.74 -19.38
CA VAL A 630 -23.46 -19.32 -19.46
C VAL A 630 -22.52 -18.49 -20.36
N PRO A 631 -21.18 -18.64 -20.31
CA PRO A 631 -20.30 -17.89 -21.21
C PRO A 631 -20.54 -18.18 -22.69
N LEU A 632 -20.76 -19.45 -23.06
CA LEU A 632 -21.04 -19.85 -24.44
C LEU A 632 -22.43 -19.36 -24.88
N ASN A 633 -23.42 -19.41 -23.98
CA ASN A 633 -24.76 -18.86 -24.24
C ASN A 633 -24.72 -17.34 -24.47
N PHE A 634 -23.86 -16.62 -23.75
CA PHE A 634 -23.64 -15.20 -23.97
C PHE A 634 -23.05 -14.92 -25.36
N LEU A 635 -22.03 -15.67 -25.79
CA LEU A 635 -21.48 -15.53 -27.14
C LEU A 635 -22.54 -15.83 -28.21
N ARG A 636 -23.34 -16.88 -28.02
CA ARG A 636 -24.47 -17.19 -28.91
C ARG A 636 -25.50 -16.07 -28.97
N TYR A 637 -25.81 -15.44 -27.84
CA TYR A 637 -26.72 -14.30 -27.79
C TYR A 637 -26.20 -13.13 -28.63
N ILE A 638 -24.91 -12.81 -28.55
CA ILE A 638 -24.30 -11.77 -29.41
C ILE A 638 -24.51 -12.11 -30.88
N LEU A 639 -24.22 -13.36 -31.27
CA LEU A 639 -24.36 -13.82 -32.66
C LEU A 639 -25.80 -13.74 -33.18
N GLN A 640 -26.79 -14.07 -32.36
CA GLN A 640 -28.20 -14.13 -32.79
C GLN A 640 -28.90 -12.77 -32.78
N HIS A 641 -28.52 -11.87 -31.87
CA HIS A 641 -29.31 -10.66 -31.58
C HIS A 641 -28.59 -9.34 -31.88
N ARG A 642 -27.28 -9.35 -32.19
CA ARG A 642 -26.50 -8.12 -32.35
C ARG A 642 -25.76 -8.09 -33.68
N THR A 643 -26.33 -7.41 -34.67
CA THR A 643 -25.71 -7.28 -36.00
C THR A 643 -24.45 -6.42 -35.99
N SER A 644 -24.34 -5.45 -35.08
CA SER A 644 -23.15 -4.58 -34.95
C SER A 644 -21.92 -5.29 -34.41
N TRP A 645 -22.04 -6.52 -33.89
CA TRP A 645 -20.95 -7.29 -33.30
C TRP A 645 -20.65 -8.53 -34.15
N THR A 646 -19.38 -8.73 -34.46
CA THR A 646 -18.87 -9.95 -35.11
C THR A 646 -17.89 -10.63 -34.16
N LEU A 647 -17.96 -11.96 -34.07
CA LEU A 647 -17.02 -12.74 -33.26
C LEU A 647 -15.93 -13.34 -34.15
N LEU A 648 -14.68 -13.19 -33.72
CA LEU A 648 -13.52 -13.86 -34.29
C LEU A 648 -12.87 -14.74 -33.21
N PHE A 649 -12.93 -16.05 -33.41
CA PHE A 649 -12.25 -17.03 -32.55
C PHE A 649 -10.87 -17.32 -33.13
N SER A 650 -9.81 -17.18 -32.33
CA SER A 650 -8.44 -17.51 -32.73
C SER A 650 -7.90 -18.66 -31.89
N GLY A 651 -7.43 -19.71 -32.56
CA GLY A 651 -6.94 -20.91 -31.89
C GLY A 651 -6.04 -21.79 -32.76
N SER A 652 -5.67 -22.95 -32.24
CA SER A 652 -4.83 -23.92 -32.93
C SER A 652 -5.62 -25.05 -33.62
N HIS A 653 -6.88 -25.25 -33.21
CA HIS A 653 -7.72 -26.35 -33.68
C HIS A 653 -8.71 -25.93 -34.77
N GLU A 654 -8.94 -26.84 -35.72
CA GLU A 654 -10.07 -26.74 -36.65
C GLU A 654 -11.39 -27.06 -35.93
N LEU A 655 -12.52 -26.59 -36.49
CA LEU A 655 -13.84 -26.87 -35.96
C LEU A 655 -14.12 -28.38 -35.78
N SER A 656 -13.55 -29.24 -36.64
CA SER A 656 -13.70 -30.70 -36.56
C SER A 656 -12.95 -31.36 -35.40
N GLU A 657 -11.95 -30.67 -34.83
CA GLU A 657 -11.15 -31.17 -33.71
C GLU A 657 -11.71 -30.73 -32.35
N LEU A 658 -12.70 -29.83 -32.36
CA LEU A 658 -13.34 -29.36 -31.15
C LEU A 658 -14.36 -30.36 -30.59
N PRO A 659 -14.61 -30.33 -29.27
CA PRO A 659 -15.73 -31.03 -28.67
C PRO A 659 -17.05 -30.75 -29.39
N THR A 660 -17.89 -31.78 -29.52
CA THR A 660 -19.14 -31.73 -30.31
C THR A 660 -20.06 -30.58 -29.95
N TYR A 661 -20.08 -30.15 -28.68
CA TYR A 661 -20.92 -29.03 -28.26
C TYR A 661 -20.56 -27.70 -28.94
N TRP A 662 -19.32 -27.50 -29.40
CA TRP A 662 -18.93 -26.26 -30.11
C TRP A 662 -19.70 -26.09 -31.42
N SER A 663 -20.10 -27.18 -32.06
CA SER A 663 -20.93 -27.14 -33.28
C SER A 663 -22.29 -26.49 -33.05
N ASP A 664 -22.82 -26.53 -31.82
CA ASP A 664 -24.08 -25.88 -31.45
C ASP A 664 -23.96 -24.36 -31.34
N TYR A 665 -22.76 -23.83 -31.10
CA TYR A 665 -22.49 -22.39 -30.88
C TYR A 665 -21.87 -21.71 -32.11
N LEU A 666 -21.09 -22.45 -32.90
CA LEU A 666 -20.35 -21.97 -34.07
C LEU A 666 -21.12 -22.23 -35.37
N ILE A 667 -22.39 -21.86 -35.40
CA ILE A 667 -23.26 -21.99 -36.59
C ILE A 667 -22.87 -20.91 -37.62
N ASN A 668 -22.79 -21.26 -38.90
CA ASN A 668 -22.37 -20.36 -39.99
C ASN A 668 -20.96 -19.77 -39.79
N THR A 669 -20.02 -20.61 -39.37
CA THR A 669 -18.62 -20.22 -39.15
C THR A 669 -17.81 -20.26 -40.45
N ARG A 670 -17.15 -19.15 -40.75
CA ARG A 670 -16.15 -19.03 -41.82
C ARG A 670 -14.77 -19.27 -41.24
N ALA A 671 -14.15 -20.38 -41.65
CA ALA A 671 -12.80 -20.73 -41.23
C ALA A 671 -11.76 -20.00 -42.09
N LEU A 672 -10.90 -19.21 -41.44
CA LEU A 672 -9.78 -18.47 -42.02
C LEU A 672 -8.49 -19.15 -41.59
N ARG A 673 -7.82 -19.81 -42.53
CA ARG A 673 -6.58 -20.54 -42.27
C ARG A 673 -5.37 -19.60 -42.34
N LEU A 674 -4.60 -19.52 -41.26
CA LEU A 674 -3.33 -18.82 -41.20
C LEU A 674 -2.16 -19.78 -41.47
N THR A 675 -1.74 -19.86 -42.73
CA THR A 675 -0.59 -20.66 -43.21
C THR A 675 0.73 -19.88 -43.11
N TYR A 676 1.81 -20.29 -43.79
CA TYR A 676 3.08 -19.57 -43.88
C TYR A 676 2.98 -18.29 -44.72
N LEU A 677 4.01 -17.45 -44.71
CA LEU A 677 4.02 -16.23 -45.53
C LEU A 677 4.18 -16.59 -47.00
N HIS A 678 3.66 -15.74 -47.88
CA HIS A 678 4.04 -15.81 -49.28
C HIS A 678 5.53 -15.53 -49.44
N GLU A 679 6.15 -16.10 -50.48
CA GLU A 679 7.58 -15.91 -50.71
C GLU A 679 7.97 -14.44 -50.84
N SER A 680 7.15 -13.63 -51.52
CA SER A 680 7.35 -12.18 -51.63
C SER A 680 7.32 -11.47 -50.27
N GLU A 681 6.40 -11.86 -49.39
CA GLU A 681 6.27 -11.31 -48.03
C GLU A 681 7.44 -11.74 -47.14
N ALA A 682 7.90 -12.99 -47.26
CA ALA A 682 9.07 -13.50 -46.56
C ALA A 682 10.36 -12.81 -47.04
N ARG A 683 10.51 -12.58 -48.35
CA ARG A 683 11.63 -11.79 -48.91
C ARG A 683 11.62 -10.37 -48.37
N GLU A 684 10.46 -9.72 -48.34
CA GLU A 684 10.34 -8.37 -47.76
C GLU A 684 10.74 -8.38 -46.27
N LEU A 685 10.31 -9.39 -45.51
CA LEU A 685 10.69 -9.52 -44.10
C LEU A 685 12.21 -9.70 -43.91
N ILE A 686 12.87 -10.47 -44.78
CA ILE A 686 14.32 -10.71 -44.70
C ILE A 686 15.10 -9.48 -45.17
N GLU A 687 14.77 -8.91 -46.32
CA GLU A 687 15.58 -7.86 -46.96
C GLU A 687 15.23 -6.45 -46.47
N LYS A 688 14.00 -6.24 -45.99
CA LYS A 688 13.50 -4.92 -45.59
C LYS A 688 12.57 -4.98 -44.36
N PRO A 689 13.04 -5.54 -43.22
CA PRO A 689 12.26 -5.59 -41.98
C PRO A 689 11.94 -4.19 -41.42
N VAL A 690 12.79 -3.20 -41.68
CA VAL A 690 12.60 -1.77 -41.36
C VAL A 690 13.03 -0.91 -42.56
N GLU A 691 12.59 0.35 -42.64
CA GLU A 691 12.80 1.21 -43.82
C GLU A 691 14.29 1.42 -44.17
N ASP A 692 15.13 1.66 -43.16
CA ASP A 692 16.57 1.96 -43.31
C ASP A 692 17.47 0.74 -43.10
N PHE A 693 16.99 -0.47 -43.41
CA PHE A 693 17.78 -1.68 -43.21
C PHE A 693 18.93 -1.83 -44.23
N PRO A 694 20.18 -2.07 -43.79
CA PRO A 694 21.29 -2.29 -44.72
C PRO A 694 21.13 -3.61 -45.49
N LYS A 695 21.60 -3.64 -46.74
CA LYS A 695 21.59 -4.84 -47.59
C LYS A 695 22.67 -5.84 -47.17
N ILE A 696 22.40 -6.55 -46.08
CA ILE A 696 23.35 -7.49 -45.48
C ILE A 696 23.19 -8.93 -45.98
N TYR A 697 22.16 -9.27 -46.75
CA TYR A 697 21.97 -10.62 -47.28
C TYR A 697 22.33 -10.70 -48.76
N ALA A 698 23.09 -11.73 -49.16
CA ALA A 698 23.22 -12.10 -50.56
C ALA A 698 21.91 -12.75 -51.06
N PRO A 699 21.52 -12.57 -52.34
CA PRO A 699 20.29 -13.16 -52.88
C PRO A 699 20.18 -14.68 -52.65
N GLU A 700 21.29 -15.40 -52.81
CA GLU A 700 21.36 -16.84 -52.62
C GLU A 700 21.18 -17.25 -51.15
N ALA A 701 21.60 -16.38 -50.21
CA ALA A 701 21.38 -16.59 -48.78
C ALA A 701 19.90 -16.39 -48.42
N VAL A 702 19.23 -15.39 -49.02
CA VAL A 702 17.77 -15.21 -48.88
C VAL A 702 17.03 -16.44 -49.40
N ASP A 703 17.40 -16.94 -50.58
CA ASP A 703 16.83 -18.17 -51.16
C ASP A 703 17.04 -19.39 -50.25
N ALA A 704 18.22 -19.51 -49.65
CA ALA A 704 18.52 -20.57 -48.69
C ALA A 704 17.64 -20.48 -47.44
N ILE A 705 17.47 -19.29 -46.86
CA ILE A 705 16.60 -19.07 -45.69
C ILE A 705 15.15 -19.43 -46.03
N ILE A 706 14.63 -18.96 -47.16
CA ILE A 706 13.27 -19.26 -47.63
C ILE A 706 13.05 -20.75 -47.81
N ARG A 707 14.00 -21.45 -48.44
CA ARG A 707 13.94 -22.90 -48.64
C ARG A 707 13.94 -23.65 -47.30
N LEU A 708 14.86 -23.31 -46.39
CA LEU A 708 15.03 -23.99 -45.11
C LEU A 708 13.83 -23.80 -44.16
N THR A 709 13.22 -22.63 -44.19
CA THR A 709 12.13 -22.23 -43.28
C THR A 709 10.73 -22.41 -43.87
N ARG A 710 10.65 -22.64 -45.18
CA ARG A 710 9.42 -22.60 -45.99
C ARG A 710 8.54 -21.37 -45.72
N CYS A 711 9.17 -20.21 -45.55
CA CYS A 711 8.50 -18.93 -45.23
C CYS A 711 7.70 -18.95 -43.92
N GLN A 712 7.95 -19.88 -43.01
CA GLN A 712 7.30 -19.87 -41.70
C GLN A 712 7.78 -18.64 -40.91
N PRO A 713 6.89 -17.72 -40.47
CA PRO A 713 7.30 -16.43 -39.90
C PRO A 713 8.29 -16.53 -38.74
N TYR A 714 8.05 -17.46 -37.80
CA TYR A 714 8.93 -17.67 -36.65
C TYR A 714 10.32 -18.19 -37.04
N LEU A 715 10.40 -19.19 -37.93
CA LEU A 715 11.68 -19.74 -38.35
C LEU A 715 12.45 -18.75 -39.23
N VAL A 716 11.78 -17.97 -40.07
CA VAL A 716 12.41 -16.87 -40.83
C VAL A 716 13.04 -15.87 -39.88
N GLN A 717 12.29 -15.38 -38.89
CA GLN A 717 12.79 -14.45 -37.87
C GLN A 717 13.95 -15.04 -37.07
N LEU A 718 13.86 -16.31 -36.64
CA LEU A 718 14.90 -16.97 -35.86
C LEU A 718 16.18 -17.19 -36.68
N MET A 719 16.07 -17.67 -37.92
CA MET A 719 17.21 -17.82 -38.83
C MET A 719 17.89 -16.47 -39.06
N CYS A 720 17.12 -15.42 -39.38
CA CYS A 720 17.68 -14.10 -39.64
C CYS A 720 18.35 -13.50 -38.40
N TYR A 721 17.73 -13.69 -37.22
CA TYR A 721 18.30 -13.28 -35.94
C TYR A 721 19.67 -13.91 -35.71
N GLU A 722 19.80 -15.23 -35.88
CA GLU A 722 21.06 -15.95 -35.65
C GLU A 722 22.13 -15.63 -36.70
N VAL A 723 21.75 -15.50 -37.98
CA VAL A 723 22.69 -15.04 -39.01
C VAL A 723 23.23 -13.67 -38.65
N MET A 724 22.37 -12.75 -38.21
CA MET A 724 22.77 -11.41 -37.83
C MET A 724 23.68 -11.39 -36.59
N GLU A 725 23.41 -12.23 -35.59
CA GLU A 725 24.29 -12.37 -34.42
C GLU A 725 25.66 -12.97 -34.81
N LEU A 726 25.69 -13.92 -35.75
CA LEU A 726 26.95 -14.45 -36.30
C LEU A 726 27.76 -13.36 -37.01
N LEU A 727 27.11 -12.55 -37.84
CA LEU A 727 27.74 -11.41 -38.52
C LEU A 727 28.29 -10.38 -37.51
N ASN A 728 27.48 -9.99 -36.52
CA ASN A 728 27.88 -9.04 -35.49
C ASN A 728 29.01 -9.58 -34.60
N ARG A 729 29.03 -10.89 -34.30
CA ARG A 729 30.15 -11.52 -33.61
C ARG A 729 31.45 -11.40 -34.40
N GLY A 730 31.40 -11.61 -35.72
CA GLY A 730 32.55 -11.41 -36.61
C GLY A 730 33.04 -9.96 -36.65
N ILE A 731 32.12 -8.99 -36.59
CA ILE A 731 32.45 -7.56 -36.50
C ILE A 731 33.14 -7.25 -35.16
N ARG A 732 32.60 -7.73 -34.03
CA ARG A 732 33.20 -7.55 -32.69
C ARG A 732 34.61 -8.12 -32.59
N GLN A 733 34.88 -9.22 -33.29
CA GLN A 733 36.19 -9.88 -33.31
C GLN A 733 37.15 -9.31 -34.37
N ASN A 734 36.79 -8.20 -35.05
CA ASN A 734 37.53 -7.61 -36.16
C ASN A 734 37.82 -8.58 -37.33
N GLN A 735 36.98 -9.61 -37.50
CA GLN A 735 37.10 -10.59 -38.58
C GLN A 735 36.32 -10.17 -39.84
N ARG A 736 35.31 -9.31 -39.69
CA ARG A 736 34.45 -8.82 -40.79
C ARG A 736 34.23 -7.31 -40.64
N ASP A 737 34.20 -6.58 -41.76
CA ASP A 737 33.84 -5.16 -41.76
C ASP A 737 32.36 -4.97 -42.09
N ALA A 738 31.65 -4.21 -41.26
CA ALA A 738 30.22 -4.02 -41.38
C ALA A 738 29.79 -3.30 -42.67
N ALA A 739 30.67 -2.50 -43.26
CA ALA A 739 30.36 -1.76 -44.49
C ALA A 739 30.27 -2.67 -45.74
N THR A 740 30.98 -3.80 -45.73
CA THR A 740 31.07 -4.73 -46.88
C THR A 740 30.45 -6.08 -46.59
N ILE A 741 29.98 -6.32 -45.37
CA ILE A 741 29.51 -7.63 -44.94
C ILE A 741 28.26 -8.05 -45.71
N LYS A 742 28.27 -9.29 -46.18
CA LYS A 742 27.09 -9.96 -46.73
C LYS A 742 27.02 -11.37 -46.15
N ALA A 743 25.86 -11.74 -45.63
CA ALA A 743 25.52 -13.10 -45.27
C ALA A 743 25.52 -13.96 -46.54
N THR A 744 26.31 -15.01 -46.50
CA THR A 744 26.43 -16.02 -47.54
C THR A 744 25.60 -17.26 -47.20
N VAL A 745 25.43 -18.16 -48.17
CA VAL A 745 24.80 -19.47 -47.91
C VAL A 745 25.55 -20.24 -46.82
N HIS A 746 26.88 -20.14 -46.79
CA HIS A 746 27.69 -20.78 -45.75
C HIS A 746 27.38 -20.24 -44.34
N ASP A 747 27.13 -18.93 -44.20
CA ASP A 747 26.73 -18.34 -42.92
C ASP A 747 25.37 -18.87 -42.46
N VAL A 748 24.42 -19.03 -43.40
CA VAL A 748 23.09 -19.61 -43.13
C VAL A 748 23.19 -21.07 -42.68
N GLU A 749 24.06 -21.87 -43.31
CA GLU A 749 24.30 -23.26 -42.93
C GLU A 749 24.98 -23.38 -41.56
N THR A 750 25.93 -22.49 -41.27
CA THR A 750 26.69 -22.46 -40.01
C THR A 750 25.80 -22.24 -38.79
N VAL A 751 24.72 -21.45 -38.92
CA VAL A 751 23.82 -21.16 -37.79
C VAL A 751 22.77 -22.24 -37.53
N ILE A 752 22.60 -23.24 -38.42
CA ILE A 752 21.55 -24.26 -38.29
C ILE A 752 21.58 -24.95 -36.91
N PRO A 753 22.72 -25.45 -36.40
CA PRO A 753 22.75 -26.10 -35.08
C PRO A 753 22.30 -25.15 -33.96
N THR A 754 22.74 -23.89 -34.01
CA THR A 754 22.35 -22.86 -33.03
C THR A 754 20.86 -22.52 -33.12
N VAL A 755 20.27 -22.55 -34.32
CA VAL A 755 18.83 -22.33 -34.53
C VAL A 755 18.01 -23.49 -33.99
N LEU A 756 18.47 -24.73 -34.16
CA LEU A 756 17.82 -25.91 -33.58
C LEU A 756 17.88 -25.86 -32.04
N GLU A 757 19.03 -25.47 -31.47
CA GLU A 757 19.22 -25.32 -30.02
C GLU A 757 18.35 -24.20 -29.44
N ARG A 758 18.44 -22.97 -29.95
CA ARG A 758 17.67 -21.81 -29.45
C ARG A 758 16.19 -21.91 -29.77
N GLY A 759 15.85 -22.62 -30.84
CA GLY A 759 14.48 -22.93 -31.23
C GLY A 759 13.91 -24.18 -30.55
N ASP A 760 14.65 -24.84 -29.65
CA ASP A 760 14.27 -26.17 -29.13
C ASP A 760 12.86 -26.21 -28.57
N GLN A 761 12.38 -25.16 -27.88
CA GLN A 761 11.00 -25.14 -27.39
C GLN A 761 9.97 -25.32 -28.52
N TYR A 762 10.15 -24.64 -29.66
CA TYR A 762 9.27 -24.76 -30.80
C TYR A 762 9.28 -26.18 -31.38
N PHE A 763 10.47 -26.73 -31.60
CA PHE A 763 10.62 -28.05 -32.19
C PHE A 763 10.20 -29.18 -31.24
N ARG A 764 10.46 -29.03 -29.94
CA ARG A 764 10.02 -29.94 -28.88
C ARG A 764 8.50 -29.99 -28.77
N GLU A 765 7.83 -28.84 -28.75
CA GLU A 765 6.36 -28.78 -28.77
C GLU A 765 5.76 -29.43 -30.02
N LEU A 766 6.43 -29.29 -31.16
CA LEU A 766 6.04 -29.95 -32.40
C LEU A 766 6.18 -31.49 -32.27
N TRP A 767 7.29 -31.96 -31.72
CA TRP A 767 7.59 -33.39 -31.47
C TRP A 767 6.65 -34.04 -30.45
N THR A 768 6.35 -33.35 -29.34
CA THR A 768 5.41 -33.85 -28.34
C THR A 768 3.97 -33.90 -28.86
N GLY A 769 3.63 -33.07 -29.86
CA GLY A 769 2.34 -33.09 -30.54
C GLY A 769 2.13 -34.22 -31.55
N PHE A 770 3.16 -35.04 -31.82
CA PHE A 770 3.08 -36.22 -32.67
C PHE A 770 2.74 -37.47 -31.85
N THR A 771 1.81 -38.29 -32.35
CA THR A 771 1.53 -39.61 -31.77
C THR A 771 2.63 -40.60 -32.12
N GLU A 772 2.72 -41.72 -31.42
CA GLU A 772 3.70 -42.77 -31.71
C GLU A 772 3.61 -43.26 -33.17
N SER A 773 2.40 -43.40 -33.70
CA SER A 773 2.16 -43.70 -35.12
C SER A 773 2.69 -42.63 -36.07
N ASP A 774 2.57 -41.35 -35.70
CA ASP A 774 3.10 -40.25 -36.51
C ASP A 774 4.64 -40.28 -36.51
N ARG A 775 5.27 -40.54 -35.35
CA ARG A 775 6.74 -40.62 -35.23
C ARG A 775 7.31 -41.79 -36.01
N ASN A 776 6.69 -42.98 -35.92
CA ASN A 776 7.08 -44.15 -36.68
C ASN A 776 6.94 -43.92 -38.20
N LEU A 777 5.89 -43.22 -38.63
CA LEU A 777 5.74 -42.83 -40.04
C LEU A 777 6.85 -41.86 -40.47
N LEU A 778 7.16 -40.83 -39.67
CA LEU A 778 8.24 -39.87 -39.98
C LEU A 778 9.61 -40.55 -40.06
N GLN A 779 9.90 -41.51 -39.17
CA GLN A 779 11.14 -42.29 -39.21
C GLN A 779 11.24 -43.12 -40.50
N ARG A 780 10.16 -43.81 -40.90
CA ARG A 780 10.12 -44.60 -42.14
C ARG A 780 10.25 -43.72 -43.39
N LEU A 781 9.66 -42.52 -43.37
CA LEU A 781 9.82 -41.53 -44.44
C LEU A 781 11.27 -41.05 -44.58
N LEU A 782 11.99 -40.85 -43.47
CA LEU A 782 13.42 -40.51 -43.50
C LEU A 782 14.29 -41.64 -44.06
N GLN A 783 13.86 -42.89 -43.90
CA GLN A 783 14.51 -44.07 -44.49
C GLN A 783 14.13 -44.30 -45.97
N GLY A 784 13.29 -43.45 -46.56
CA GLY A 784 12.85 -43.53 -47.95
C GLY A 784 11.71 -44.52 -48.20
N GLU A 785 11.01 -44.97 -47.16
CA GLU A 785 9.84 -45.84 -47.31
C GLU A 785 8.58 -45.07 -47.70
N THR A 786 7.66 -45.74 -48.39
CA THR A 786 6.37 -45.15 -48.78
C THR A 786 5.26 -45.40 -47.73
N PRO A 787 4.33 -44.45 -47.53
CA PRO A 787 3.21 -44.65 -46.60
C PRO A 787 2.30 -45.79 -47.03
N THR A 788 1.85 -46.59 -46.06
CA THR A 788 0.91 -47.69 -46.28
C THR A 788 -0.56 -47.24 -46.09
N THR A 789 -1.51 -48.13 -46.37
CA THR A 789 -2.94 -47.85 -46.17
C THR A 789 -3.31 -47.57 -44.71
N GLN A 790 -2.55 -48.10 -43.75
CA GLN A 790 -2.75 -47.85 -42.31
C GLN A 790 -2.30 -46.43 -41.91
N ASP A 791 -1.36 -45.85 -42.66
CA ASP A 791 -0.80 -44.52 -42.38
C ASP A 791 -1.69 -43.37 -42.89
N LYS A 792 -2.78 -43.67 -43.63
CA LYS A 792 -3.64 -42.65 -44.26
C LYS A 792 -4.15 -41.60 -43.27
N ALA A 793 -4.43 -41.98 -42.03
CA ALA A 793 -4.88 -41.05 -41.00
C ALA A 793 -3.75 -40.11 -40.55
N SER A 794 -2.56 -40.66 -40.27
CA SER A 794 -1.35 -39.93 -39.89
C SER A 794 -0.84 -39.02 -41.02
N VAL A 795 -0.80 -39.49 -42.28
CA VAL A 795 -0.47 -38.65 -43.45
C VAL A 795 -1.43 -37.47 -43.56
N ARG A 796 -2.75 -37.70 -43.47
CA ARG A 796 -3.74 -36.61 -43.52
C ARG A 796 -3.51 -35.59 -42.40
N LYS A 797 -3.21 -36.06 -41.18
CA LYS A 797 -2.94 -35.21 -40.02
C LYS A 797 -1.66 -34.39 -40.21
N LEU A 798 -0.57 -35.00 -40.67
CA LEU A 798 0.72 -34.34 -40.88
C LEU A 798 0.69 -33.34 -42.05
N VAL A 799 -0.03 -33.66 -43.13
CA VAL A 799 -0.28 -32.73 -44.24
C VAL A 799 -1.13 -31.53 -43.78
N ARG A 800 -2.14 -31.76 -42.94
CA ARG A 800 -2.95 -30.67 -42.36
C ARG A 800 -2.11 -29.75 -41.46
N LYS A 801 -1.21 -30.32 -40.67
CA LYS A 801 -0.26 -29.58 -39.82
C LYS A 801 0.90 -28.93 -40.59
N GLU A 802 0.90 -28.97 -41.92
CA GLU A 802 1.95 -28.39 -42.77
C GLU A 802 3.35 -28.98 -42.51
N ILE A 803 3.40 -30.24 -42.06
CA ILE A 803 4.65 -30.98 -41.85
C ILE A 803 5.07 -31.70 -43.13
N LEU A 804 4.11 -32.27 -43.87
CA LEU A 804 4.34 -33.04 -45.08
C LEU A 804 3.60 -32.44 -46.29
N TYR A 805 4.19 -32.55 -47.48
CA TYR A 805 3.50 -32.25 -48.73
C TYR A 805 2.37 -33.25 -49.00
N LYS A 806 1.25 -32.75 -49.53
CA LYS A 806 0.09 -33.59 -49.88
C LYS A 806 0.41 -34.60 -51.00
N GLU A 807 1.28 -34.23 -51.93
CA GLU A 807 1.54 -34.99 -53.16
C GLU A 807 2.77 -35.90 -53.05
N SER A 808 3.91 -35.39 -52.55
CA SER A 808 5.14 -36.16 -52.42
C SER A 808 5.33 -36.84 -51.06
N VAL A 809 4.54 -36.46 -50.04
CA VAL A 809 4.69 -36.92 -48.64
C VAL A 809 6.10 -36.67 -48.07
N GLU A 810 6.82 -35.72 -48.65
CA GLU A 810 8.11 -35.23 -48.15
C GLU A 810 7.91 -34.12 -47.11
N PHE A 811 8.92 -33.89 -46.28
CA PHE A 811 8.90 -32.79 -45.31
C PHE A 811 8.75 -31.43 -46.02
N GLN A 812 7.79 -30.65 -45.55
CA GLN A 812 7.52 -29.31 -46.08
C GLN A 812 8.55 -28.29 -45.62
N VAL A 813 9.10 -28.47 -44.40
CA VAL A 813 10.06 -27.55 -43.76
C VAL A 813 11.38 -28.30 -43.50
N PRO A 814 12.45 -28.03 -44.26
CA PRO A 814 13.73 -28.72 -44.10
C PRO A 814 14.35 -28.59 -42.70
N LEU A 815 14.15 -27.46 -41.99
CA LEU A 815 14.60 -27.35 -40.59
C LEU A 815 13.89 -28.32 -39.64
N VAL A 816 12.61 -28.59 -39.88
CA VAL A 816 11.87 -29.59 -39.10
C VAL A 816 12.40 -30.99 -39.38
N GLN A 817 12.71 -31.30 -40.65
CA GLN A 817 13.33 -32.56 -41.03
C GLN A 817 14.66 -32.76 -40.27
N LYS A 818 15.56 -31.77 -40.28
CA LYS A 818 16.85 -31.83 -39.57
C LYS A 818 16.71 -32.04 -38.07
N TYR A 819 15.71 -31.41 -37.45
CA TYR A 819 15.43 -31.63 -36.04
C TYR A 819 14.94 -33.06 -35.75
N VAL A 820 14.07 -33.60 -36.60
CA VAL A 820 13.57 -34.98 -36.46
C VAL A 820 14.71 -35.98 -36.65
N GLU A 821 15.60 -35.76 -37.64
CA GLU A 821 16.82 -36.55 -37.82
C GLU A 821 17.68 -36.57 -36.54
N GLN A 822 17.97 -35.39 -35.97
CA GLN A 822 18.76 -35.28 -34.73
C GLN A 822 18.11 -36.01 -33.55
N ARG A 823 16.78 -35.89 -33.36
CA ARG A 823 16.09 -36.55 -32.24
C ARG A 823 16.03 -38.07 -32.39
N LEU A 824 15.89 -38.56 -33.60
CA LEU A 824 15.90 -40.01 -33.85
C LEU A 824 17.29 -40.61 -33.63
N GLU A 825 18.37 -39.88 -33.98
CA GLU A 825 19.74 -40.28 -33.66
C GLU A 825 20.03 -40.31 -32.15
N GLU A 826 19.41 -39.43 -31.36
CA GLU A 826 19.52 -39.41 -29.89
C GLU A 826 18.70 -40.53 -29.20
N GLU A 827 17.65 -41.04 -29.86
CA GLU A 827 16.76 -42.09 -29.33
C GLU A 827 17.22 -43.53 -29.70
N THR A 828 18.07 -43.69 -30.73
CA THR A 828 18.71 -44.96 -31.13
C THR A 828 20.06 -45.19 -30.47
#